data_AF-R7D0M4-F1
#
_entry.id   AF-R7D0M4-F1
#
_cell.length_a   1.000
_cell.length_b   1.000
_cell.length_c   1.000
_cell.angle_alpha   90.00
_cell.angle_beta   90.00
_cell.angle_gamma   90.00
#
_symmetry.space_group_name_H-M   'P 1'
#
loop_
_entity.id
_entity.type
_entity.pdbx_description
1 polymer ?
#
loop_
_entity_poly.entity_id
_entity_poly.type
_entity_poly.pdbx_seq_one_letter_code
_entity_poly.pdbx_strand_id
1 'polypeptide(L)'
;MKIHPDLRRGIRFLAAFSLMGCLLLPATAQRKRTPNLLRRTDAAFFRTDTARLIGEQVLLFQRVTGGWPKNIDMARRLTDEERARVEADRSRRDDSTIDNNATTTQMDFLARLYRQTGDTRWRDAFRRGVGYLLAGQYPGGGWPQFWPLTRGYQFHITYNDDAIVNLLTLWQHILRADAPYDGDLVDGSLRARIDSSFHRGIGCILDTQIRTADGRLTVWCQQHDEKTLLPTSARAFELPSYCSQESAAIVRLLMSLPDPDERVKRAVHAAMQWFDTYKLTGLRIERRWDGTRWGGTRLLADSTAGPLWARFYDLERCEPFVCDRDGIPRRHLEELGEERRNGYSWYNDRPSELYPLYDAWADRYDPAHKVPVSLTTPGANVNGTIELYRRPEPDIRAFDAVVRPGESIQAAIEQAPAHPDRPYKILLTKGTYRQKVIIDHPNIVLVGEDRDSTRIILAETAKTRTVTEYHGKPVGNGVIVLQEGADDCVISGLTVYNNYGTTVERTTTHQMAIFGRATRTIVINCNVWADGNDALSLWARGGEGMYYHADLYLRCPGVDFLCPRGWCYATRCRFVGDSRAMIWHDGRGDRSKKLVITNSTFDALSPTPLGRYHHDAQFVLVNCRLTKNVLDSNIGYAYTDKVLDPCPWGQRTYYANCTREGGQSGWLDDNLDKAPGAPAFYGITAQWTFGGRWDPERRIRELWDVLAYSIY
;
A
#
# COMPACT_ATOMS: atom_id res chain seq x y z
N MET A 1 -50.88 -47.02 62.78
CA MET A 1 -52.29 -46.61 62.85
C MET A 1 -52.73 -46.27 61.43
N LYS A 2 -53.80 -46.92 60.94
CA LYS A 2 -54.40 -46.82 59.59
C LYS A 2 -54.75 -45.34 59.26
N ILE A 3 -54.84 -44.82 58.03
CA ILE A 3 -55.70 -45.18 56.87
C ILE A 3 -55.18 -44.51 55.56
N HIS A 4 -54.96 -45.33 54.50
CA HIS A 4 -55.22 -45.28 53.03
C HIS A 4 -55.19 -43.98 52.13
N PRO A 5 -55.04 -44.13 50.77
CA PRO A 5 -54.26 -43.29 49.85
C PRO A 5 -55.14 -42.73 48.70
N ASP A 6 -54.54 -42.05 47.71
CA ASP A 6 -55.26 -41.78 46.45
C ASP A 6 -54.38 -41.94 45.18
N LEU A 7 -55.09 -42.04 44.06
CA LEU A 7 -54.98 -43.03 42.99
C LEU A 7 -53.94 -42.85 41.86
N ARG A 8 -53.72 -43.97 41.16
CA ARG A 8 -52.90 -44.19 39.95
C ARG A 8 -53.56 -43.72 38.64
N ARG A 9 -52.68 -43.33 37.69
CA ARG A 9 -52.62 -43.57 36.22
C ARG A 9 -53.91 -43.53 35.39
N GLY A 10 -53.91 -42.66 34.38
CA GLY A 10 -54.68 -42.79 33.13
C GLY A 10 -53.87 -42.31 31.92
N ILE A 11 -53.74 -43.18 30.91
CA ILE A 11 -53.22 -42.91 29.57
C ILE A 11 -54.40 -42.52 28.66
N ARG A 12 -54.28 -41.46 27.84
CA ARG A 12 -54.73 -41.37 26.42
C ARG A 12 -54.50 -39.96 25.82
N PHE A 13 -53.69 -39.94 24.74
CA PHE A 13 -53.73 -39.11 23.52
C PHE A 13 -54.63 -37.84 23.48
N LEU A 14 -54.11 -36.68 23.06
CA LEU A 14 -53.95 -36.17 21.66
C LEU A 14 -53.62 -34.65 21.67
N ALA A 15 -52.65 -34.25 20.83
CA ALA A 15 -52.42 -32.94 20.19
C ALA A 15 -52.52 -31.60 20.96
N ALA A 16 -51.42 -30.84 20.99
CA ALA A 16 -51.40 -29.39 20.66
C ALA A 16 -50.00 -28.77 20.78
N PHE A 17 -49.56 -28.12 19.69
CA PHE A 17 -48.54 -27.06 19.62
C PHE A 17 -47.08 -27.38 19.99
N SER A 18 -46.35 -27.93 19.01
CA SER A 18 -44.95 -27.56 18.83
C SER A 18 -44.88 -26.18 18.18
N LEU A 19 -44.44 -25.15 18.90
CA LEU A 19 -43.96 -23.91 18.29
C LEU A 19 -42.82 -23.28 19.12
N MET A 20 -41.61 -23.49 18.61
CA MET A 20 -40.59 -22.47 18.41
C MET A 20 -40.05 -21.72 19.64
N GLY A 21 -38.96 -22.25 20.20
CA GLY A 21 -38.06 -21.56 21.11
C GLY A 21 -36.62 -21.98 20.86
N CYS A 22 -36.10 -21.75 19.65
CA CYS A 22 -34.66 -21.84 19.36
C CYS A 22 -34.12 -20.44 19.15
N LEU A 23 -33.15 -20.12 20.01
CA LEU A 23 -32.36 -18.89 20.04
C LEU A 23 -31.87 -18.50 18.63
N LEU A 24 -32.31 -17.33 18.17
CA LEU A 24 -31.72 -16.63 17.05
C LEU A 24 -30.34 -16.10 17.47
N LEU A 25 -29.30 -16.89 17.23
CA LEU A 25 -27.96 -16.33 17.04
C LEU A 25 -28.00 -15.53 15.72
N PRO A 26 -27.57 -14.26 15.68
CA PRO A 26 -27.47 -13.55 14.42
C PRO A 26 -26.36 -14.23 13.61
N ALA A 27 -26.79 -14.98 12.58
CA ALA A 27 -25.89 -15.50 11.57
C ALA A 27 -25.12 -14.30 10.99
N THR A 28 -23.83 -14.24 11.31
CA THR A 28 -22.90 -13.36 10.63
C THR A 28 -22.99 -13.72 9.15
N ALA A 29 -23.58 -12.82 8.35
CA ALA A 29 -23.62 -12.96 6.91
C ALA A 29 -22.20 -12.78 6.38
N GLN A 30 -21.40 -13.83 6.49
CA GLN A 30 -20.20 -14.01 5.71
C GLN A 30 -20.69 -14.03 4.26
N ARG A 31 -20.48 -12.93 3.53
CA ARG A 31 -20.81 -12.81 2.10
C ARG A 31 -20.27 -14.06 1.41
N LYS A 32 -21.12 -15.05 1.10
CA LYS A 32 -20.73 -16.24 0.34
C LYS A 32 -20.15 -15.72 -0.96
N ARG A 33 -18.85 -15.94 -1.19
CA ARG A 33 -18.24 -15.66 -2.49
C ARG A 33 -19.01 -16.47 -3.53
N THR A 34 -19.69 -15.80 -4.45
CA THR A 34 -20.30 -16.46 -5.59
C THR A 34 -19.19 -17.22 -6.35
N PRO A 35 -19.35 -18.51 -6.64
CA PRO A 35 -18.36 -19.27 -7.39
C PRO A 35 -18.11 -18.62 -8.75
N ASN A 36 -16.84 -18.45 -9.13
CA ASN A 36 -16.51 -17.97 -10.48
C ASN A 36 -16.88 -19.05 -11.49
N LEU A 37 -17.95 -18.81 -12.26
CA LEU A 37 -18.49 -19.77 -13.23
C LEU A 37 -17.52 -20.08 -14.37
N LEU A 38 -16.56 -19.21 -14.67
CA LEU A 38 -15.52 -19.48 -15.67
C LEU A 38 -14.51 -20.54 -15.20
N ARG A 39 -14.46 -20.86 -13.90
CA ARG A 39 -13.57 -21.90 -13.34
C ARG A 39 -14.25 -23.26 -13.16
N ARG A 40 -15.47 -23.42 -13.66
CA ARG A 40 -16.17 -24.72 -13.61
C ARG A 40 -15.42 -25.76 -14.44
N THR A 41 -15.39 -27.00 -13.93
CA THR A 41 -14.68 -28.11 -14.57
C THR A 41 -15.59 -29.30 -14.89
N ASP A 42 -16.81 -29.36 -14.35
CA ASP A 42 -17.73 -30.47 -14.56
C ASP A 42 -18.34 -30.46 -15.97
N ALA A 43 -18.25 -31.60 -16.66
CA ALA A 43 -18.68 -31.73 -18.06
C ALA A 43 -20.18 -31.46 -18.26
N ALA A 44 -21.01 -31.74 -17.26
CA ALA A 44 -22.46 -31.49 -17.33
C ALA A 44 -22.79 -30.00 -17.50
N PHE A 45 -22.07 -29.12 -16.79
CA PHE A 45 -22.25 -27.67 -16.92
C PHE A 45 -22.00 -27.17 -18.34
N PHE A 46 -20.95 -27.68 -19.01
CA PHE A 46 -20.60 -27.27 -20.37
C PHE A 46 -21.60 -27.73 -21.45
N ARG A 47 -22.64 -28.49 -21.09
CA ARG A 47 -23.79 -28.82 -21.96
C ARG A 47 -24.97 -27.86 -21.80
N THR A 48 -24.91 -26.93 -20.85
CA THR A 48 -26.02 -26.04 -20.53
C THR A 48 -26.04 -24.80 -21.42
N ASP A 49 -27.23 -24.23 -21.63
CA ASP A 49 -27.38 -22.91 -22.26
C ASP A 49 -26.66 -21.82 -21.47
N THR A 50 -26.59 -21.94 -20.15
CA THR A 50 -25.82 -21.01 -19.30
C THR A 50 -24.34 -21.01 -19.70
N ALA A 51 -23.71 -22.17 -19.83
CA ALA A 51 -22.30 -22.24 -20.23
C ALA A 51 -22.08 -21.68 -21.64
N ARG A 52 -23.00 -21.97 -22.58
CA ARG A 52 -22.97 -21.41 -23.93
C ARG A 52 -23.06 -19.89 -23.92
N LEU A 53 -24.01 -19.31 -23.17
CA LEU A 53 -24.17 -17.85 -23.06
C LEU A 53 -22.95 -17.17 -22.43
N ILE A 54 -22.34 -17.79 -21.42
CA ILE A 54 -21.07 -17.31 -20.85
C ILE A 54 -19.97 -17.37 -21.93
N GLY A 55 -19.90 -18.44 -22.71
CA GLY A 55 -18.98 -18.57 -23.85
C GLY A 55 -19.13 -17.44 -24.87
N GLU A 56 -20.36 -17.09 -25.25
CA GLU A 56 -20.63 -15.96 -26.15
C GLU A 56 -20.12 -14.63 -25.58
N GLN A 57 -20.26 -14.42 -24.28
CA GLN A 57 -19.68 -13.24 -23.63
C GLN A 57 -18.15 -13.30 -23.61
N VAL A 58 -17.55 -14.46 -23.34
CA VAL A 58 -16.09 -14.64 -23.40
C VAL A 58 -15.57 -14.30 -24.82
N LEU A 59 -16.24 -14.73 -25.89
CA LEU A 59 -15.87 -14.34 -27.26
C LEU A 59 -16.02 -12.85 -27.53
N LEU A 60 -17.05 -12.23 -26.94
CA LEU A 60 -17.31 -10.80 -27.08
C LEU A 60 -16.19 -9.96 -26.47
N PHE A 61 -15.65 -10.38 -25.31
CA PHE A 61 -14.56 -9.69 -24.62
C PHE A 61 -13.16 -9.94 -25.21
N GLN A 62 -12.99 -10.89 -26.14
CA GLN A 62 -11.69 -11.12 -26.76
C GLN A 62 -11.30 -9.93 -27.65
N ARG A 63 -10.12 -9.37 -27.41
CA ARG A 63 -9.59 -8.23 -28.18
C ARG A 63 -8.97 -8.69 -29.50
N VAL A 64 -8.71 -7.75 -30.40
CA VAL A 64 -8.01 -7.98 -31.69
C VAL A 64 -6.61 -8.59 -31.50
N THR A 65 -6.01 -8.39 -30.33
CA THR A 65 -4.73 -8.99 -29.92
C THR A 65 -4.81 -10.51 -29.75
N GLY A 66 -6.02 -11.05 -29.53
CA GLY A 66 -6.28 -12.43 -29.12
C GLY A 66 -6.36 -12.64 -27.61
N GLY A 67 -5.96 -11.65 -26.80
CA GLY A 67 -6.02 -11.70 -25.34
C GLY A 67 -7.33 -11.15 -24.76
N TRP A 68 -7.44 -11.18 -23.42
CA TRP A 68 -8.61 -10.70 -22.69
C TRP A 68 -8.27 -9.63 -21.64
N PRO A 69 -9.21 -8.71 -21.35
CA PRO A 69 -9.13 -7.84 -20.18
C PRO A 69 -9.39 -8.61 -18.87
N LYS A 70 -8.93 -8.05 -17.75
CA LYS A 70 -9.06 -8.62 -16.41
C LYS A 70 -10.20 -7.98 -15.60
N ASN A 71 -10.51 -8.60 -14.44
CA ASN A 71 -11.44 -8.07 -13.42
C ASN A 71 -12.87 -7.80 -13.92
N ILE A 72 -13.33 -8.58 -14.89
CA ILE A 72 -14.69 -8.50 -15.45
C ILE A 72 -15.42 -9.79 -15.11
N ASP A 73 -16.62 -9.67 -14.54
CA ASP A 73 -17.54 -10.79 -14.42
C ASP A 73 -18.20 -11.08 -15.78
N MET A 74 -17.53 -11.91 -16.59
CA MET A 74 -18.01 -12.31 -17.91
C MET A 74 -19.16 -13.32 -17.84
N ALA A 75 -19.58 -13.75 -16.64
CA ALA A 75 -20.77 -14.59 -16.46
C ALA A 75 -22.05 -13.77 -16.25
N ARG A 76 -21.93 -12.49 -15.87
CA ARG A 76 -23.08 -11.57 -15.77
C ARG A 76 -23.56 -11.19 -17.17
N ARG A 77 -24.86 -11.29 -17.41
CA ARG A 77 -25.50 -10.80 -18.64
C ARG A 77 -25.32 -9.29 -18.78
N LEU A 78 -24.86 -8.85 -19.96
CA LEU A 78 -24.76 -7.43 -20.32
C LEU A 78 -26.11 -6.84 -20.79
N THR A 79 -26.32 -5.55 -20.56
CA THR A 79 -27.35 -4.77 -21.27
C THR A 79 -26.92 -4.51 -22.72
N ASP A 80 -27.85 -4.03 -23.56
CA ASP A 80 -27.55 -3.71 -24.96
C ASP A 80 -26.52 -2.57 -25.07
N GLU A 81 -26.59 -1.55 -24.20
CA GLU A 81 -25.57 -0.49 -24.17
C GLU A 81 -24.21 -0.99 -23.71
N GLU A 82 -24.17 -1.87 -22.70
CA GLU A 82 -22.92 -2.48 -22.24
C GLU A 82 -22.30 -3.36 -23.33
N ARG A 83 -23.12 -4.15 -24.04
CA ARG A 83 -22.68 -4.98 -25.17
C ARG A 83 -22.08 -4.11 -26.27
N ALA A 84 -22.76 -3.04 -26.69
CA ALA A 84 -22.27 -2.13 -27.72
C ALA A 84 -20.92 -1.50 -27.34
N ARG A 85 -20.73 -1.14 -26.07
CA ARG A 85 -19.44 -0.64 -25.56
C ARG A 85 -18.34 -1.69 -25.66
N VAL A 86 -18.62 -2.93 -25.27
CA VAL A 86 -17.62 -4.02 -25.37
C VAL A 86 -17.28 -4.33 -26.83
N GLU A 87 -18.26 -4.25 -27.74
CA GLU A 87 -18.03 -4.39 -29.18
C GLU A 87 -17.13 -3.29 -29.74
N ALA A 88 -17.36 -2.04 -29.33
CA ALA A 88 -16.50 -0.91 -29.71
C ALA A 88 -15.06 -1.08 -29.22
N ASP A 89 -14.86 -1.74 -28.07
CA ASP A 89 -13.55 -2.02 -27.49
C ASP A 89 -12.79 -3.18 -28.19
N ARG A 90 -13.37 -3.89 -29.17
CA ARG A 90 -12.70 -5.04 -29.81
C ARG A 90 -11.34 -4.71 -30.41
N SER A 91 -11.14 -3.49 -30.91
CA SER A 91 -9.87 -3.06 -31.53
C SER A 91 -8.80 -2.63 -30.52
N ARG A 92 -9.12 -2.59 -29.21
CA ARG A 92 -8.17 -2.19 -28.17
C ARG A 92 -6.97 -3.11 -28.09
N ARG A 93 -5.83 -2.51 -27.74
CA ARG A 93 -4.51 -3.17 -27.63
C ARG A 93 -3.77 -2.86 -26.33
N ASP A 94 -4.42 -2.16 -25.40
CA ASP A 94 -3.85 -1.60 -24.17
C ASP A 94 -4.42 -2.22 -22.88
N ASP A 95 -5.31 -3.21 -23.00
CA ASP A 95 -6.00 -3.86 -21.88
C ASP A 95 -5.94 -5.40 -21.88
N SER A 96 -5.34 -6.02 -22.90
CA SER A 96 -5.10 -7.46 -22.92
C SER A 96 -3.95 -7.84 -21.99
N THR A 97 -4.17 -8.83 -21.13
CA THR A 97 -3.26 -9.13 -20.02
C THR A 97 -3.31 -10.59 -19.58
N ILE A 98 -2.25 -11.02 -18.90
CA ILE A 98 -2.17 -12.29 -18.15
C ILE A 98 -2.33 -12.10 -16.63
N ASP A 99 -2.53 -10.85 -16.17
CA ASP A 99 -2.72 -10.52 -14.75
C ASP A 99 -4.06 -11.00 -14.22
N ASN A 100 -4.13 -11.30 -12.91
CA ASN A 100 -5.34 -11.79 -12.25
C ASN A 100 -6.00 -13.00 -12.97
N ASN A 101 -5.19 -13.88 -13.57
CA ASN A 101 -5.63 -15.06 -14.33
C ASN A 101 -6.38 -14.75 -15.64
N ALA A 102 -6.31 -13.50 -16.13
CA ALA A 102 -6.88 -13.15 -17.43
C ALA A 102 -6.17 -13.88 -18.56
N THR A 103 -6.88 -14.04 -19.68
CA THR A 103 -6.47 -14.83 -20.84
C THR A 103 -6.46 -16.34 -20.57
N THR A 104 -5.71 -16.84 -19.57
CA THR A 104 -5.64 -18.28 -19.27
C THR A 104 -6.98 -18.87 -18.81
N THR A 105 -7.69 -18.18 -17.91
CA THR A 105 -9.03 -18.64 -17.45
C THR A 105 -10.03 -18.71 -18.61
N GLN A 106 -10.02 -17.72 -19.50
CA GLN A 106 -10.90 -17.70 -20.67
C GLN A 106 -10.56 -18.81 -21.65
N MET A 107 -9.27 -19.06 -21.89
CA MET A 107 -8.80 -20.16 -22.73
C MET A 107 -9.25 -21.52 -22.19
N ASP A 108 -9.11 -21.77 -20.89
CA ASP A 108 -9.56 -23.03 -20.26
C ASP A 108 -11.07 -23.24 -20.43
N PHE A 109 -11.85 -22.18 -20.23
CA PHE A 109 -13.29 -22.22 -20.39
C PHE A 109 -13.69 -22.56 -21.85
N LEU A 110 -13.06 -21.91 -22.82
CA LEU A 110 -13.30 -22.14 -24.25
C LEU A 110 -12.88 -23.55 -24.68
N ALA A 111 -11.77 -24.08 -24.15
CA ALA A 111 -11.32 -25.44 -24.43
C ALA A 111 -12.35 -26.48 -23.95
N ARG A 112 -12.91 -26.29 -22.74
CA ARG A 112 -13.96 -27.17 -22.19
C ARG A 112 -15.27 -27.08 -22.98
N LEU A 113 -15.68 -25.87 -23.36
CA LEU A 113 -16.85 -25.68 -24.24
C LEU A 113 -16.65 -26.36 -25.59
N TYR A 114 -15.49 -26.19 -26.21
CA TYR A 114 -15.18 -26.80 -27.48
C TYR A 114 -15.25 -28.32 -27.40
N ARG A 115 -14.58 -28.93 -26.42
CA ARG A 115 -14.61 -30.37 -26.19
C ARG A 115 -16.04 -30.92 -26.08
N GLN A 116 -16.93 -30.17 -25.44
CA GLN A 116 -18.30 -30.62 -25.20
C GLN A 116 -19.26 -30.35 -26.36
N THR A 117 -19.00 -29.36 -27.20
CA THR A 117 -19.95 -28.88 -28.21
C THR A 117 -19.50 -29.09 -29.65
N GLY A 118 -18.19 -29.18 -29.90
CA GLY A 118 -17.62 -29.20 -31.24
C GLY A 118 -17.71 -27.89 -32.02
N ASP A 119 -18.27 -26.82 -31.44
CA ASP A 119 -18.41 -25.52 -32.12
C ASP A 119 -17.03 -24.86 -32.29
N THR A 120 -16.58 -24.82 -33.54
CA THR A 120 -15.26 -24.34 -33.93
C THR A 120 -14.97 -22.87 -33.56
N ARG A 121 -15.99 -22.04 -33.28
CA ARG A 121 -15.78 -20.67 -32.81
C ARG A 121 -15.00 -20.62 -31.50
N TRP A 122 -15.26 -21.57 -30.59
CA TRP A 122 -14.54 -21.66 -29.31
C TRP A 122 -13.07 -22.05 -29.52
N ARG A 123 -12.82 -23.02 -30.40
CA ARG A 123 -11.47 -23.44 -30.80
C ARG A 123 -10.70 -22.30 -31.44
N ASP A 124 -11.31 -21.59 -32.37
CA ASP A 124 -10.64 -20.52 -33.10
C ASP A 124 -10.31 -19.34 -32.18
N ALA A 125 -11.16 -19.04 -31.20
CA ALA A 125 -10.87 -18.07 -30.16
C ALA A 125 -9.76 -18.53 -29.20
N PHE A 126 -9.76 -19.80 -28.80
CA PHE A 126 -8.66 -20.40 -28.04
C PHE A 126 -7.33 -20.25 -28.79
N ARG A 127 -7.30 -20.56 -30.09
CA ARG A 127 -6.11 -20.44 -30.95
C ARG A 127 -5.63 -18.99 -31.10
N ARG A 128 -6.54 -18.01 -31.14
CA ARG A 128 -6.16 -16.58 -31.05
C ARG A 128 -5.54 -16.24 -29.71
N GLY A 129 -6.03 -16.81 -28.62
CA GLY A 129 -5.39 -16.73 -27.29
C GLY A 129 -3.98 -17.33 -27.28
N VAL A 130 -3.79 -18.48 -27.92
CA VAL A 130 -2.44 -19.05 -28.11
C VAL A 130 -1.54 -18.10 -28.91
N GLY A 131 -2.06 -17.53 -29.99
CA GLY A 131 -1.35 -16.54 -30.81
C GLY A 131 -0.91 -15.32 -30.00
N TYR A 132 -1.79 -14.79 -29.15
CA TYR A 132 -1.49 -13.70 -28.23
C TYR A 132 -0.34 -14.06 -27.27
N LEU A 133 -0.42 -15.20 -26.60
CA LEU A 133 0.61 -15.63 -25.64
C LEU A 133 1.95 -15.87 -26.32
N LEU A 134 1.98 -16.49 -27.50
CA LEU A 134 3.21 -16.71 -28.25
C LEU A 134 3.83 -15.39 -28.75
N ALA A 135 3.01 -14.43 -29.18
CA ALA A 135 3.48 -13.14 -29.67
C ALA A 135 3.98 -12.21 -28.55
N GLY A 136 3.46 -12.39 -27.33
CA GLY A 136 3.88 -11.63 -26.15
C GLY A 136 5.16 -12.11 -25.48
N GLN A 137 5.74 -13.24 -25.90
CA GLN A 137 6.93 -13.79 -25.26
C GLN A 137 8.19 -13.02 -25.70
N TYR A 138 8.98 -12.55 -24.73
CA TYR A 138 10.26 -11.91 -24.99
C TYR A 138 11.29 -12.91 -25.58
N PRO A 139 12.33 -12.42 -26.29
CA PRO A 139 13.43 -13.27 -26.73
C PRO A 139 14.08 -14.07 -25.58
N GLY A 140 14.18 -13.47 -24.39
CA GLY A 140 14.68 -14.12 -23.16
C GLY A 140 13.68 -15.10 -22.51
N GLY A 141 12.51 -15.30 -23.09
CA GLY A 141 11.54 -16.32 -22.68
C GLY A 141 10.45 -15.88 -21.69
N GLY A 142 10.58 -14.71 -21.05
CA GLY A 142 9.57 -14.17 -20.15
C GLY A 142 8.39 -13.50 -20.86
N TRP A 143 7.41 -13.03 -20.09
CA TRP A 143 6.22 -12.32 -20.58
C TRP A 143 5.94 -11.04 -19.80
N PRO A 144 5.48 -9.97 -20.47
CA PRO A 144 4.97 -8.79 -19.81
C PRO A 144 3.62 -9.05 -19.13
N GLN A 145 3.25 -8.20 -18.19
CA GLN A 145 1.92 -8.24 -17.56
C GLN A 145 0.81 -7.92 -18.57
N PHE A 146 1.02 -6.90 -19.42
CA PHE A 146 0.11 -6.48 -20.49
C PHE A 146 0.83 -6.52 -21.84
N TRP A 147 0.10 -6.77 -22.92
CA TRP A 147 0.69 -6.77 -24.27
C TRP A 147 -0.38 -6.43 -25.31
N PRO A 148 -0.06 -5.73 -26.42
CA PRO A 148 1.24 -5.16 -26.79
C PRO A 148 1.51 -3.74 -26.27
N LEU A 149 0.48 -2.97 -25.92
CA LEU A 149 0.68 -1.58 -25.46
C LEU A 149 0.76 -1.54 -23.93
N THR A 150 1.98 -1.40 -23.41
CA THR A 150 2.29 -1.38 -21.98
C THR A 150 2.49 0.04 -21.45
N ARG A 151 2.26 0.23 -20.14
CA ARG A 151 2.60 1.46 -19.42
C ARG A 151 3.21 1.15 -18.06
N GLY A 152 4.11 2.02 -17.59
CA GLY A 152 4.80 1.82 -16.30
C GLY A 152 5.43 0.43 -16.21
N TYR A 153 5.32 -0.25 -15.07
CA TYR A 153 5.90 -1.58 -14.83
C TYR A 153 5.36 -2.73 -15.69
N GLN A 154 4.30 -2.51 -16.50
CA GLN A 154 3.56 -3.60 -17.15
C GLN A 154 4.37 -4.37 -18.20
N PHE A 155 5.52 -3.86 -18.63
CA PHE A 155 6.42 -4.54 -19.58
C PHE A 155 7.42 -5.48 -18.91
N HIS A 156 7.56 -5.45 -17.59
CA HIS A 156 8.50 -6.35 -16.90
C HIS A 156 8.06 -7.82 -16.99
N ILE A 157 9.02 -8.74 -16.91
CA ILE A 157 8.76 -10.18 -16.75
C ILE A 157 7.92 -10.35 -15.48
N THR A 158 6.70 -10.86 -15.61
CA THR A 158 5.71 -10.80 -14.52
C THR A 158 5.37 -12.17 -13.95
N TYR A 159 5.84 -12.45 -12.73
CA TYR A 159 5.40 -13.58 -11.92
C TYR A 159 4.23 -13.24 -11.01
N ASN A 160 4.02 -11.95 -10.69
CA ASN A 160 2.92 -11.45 -9.86
C ASN A 160 1.57 -12.09 -10.23
N ASP A 161 0.81 -12.48 -9.21
CA ASP A 161 -0.50 -13.13 -9.34
C ASP A 161 -0.44 -14.40 -10.21
N ASP A 162 0.66 -15.14 -10.08
CA ASP A 162 0.98 -16.38 -10.81
C ASP A 162 0.94 -16.24 -12.35
N ALA A 163 1.11 -15.04 -12.91
CA ALA A 163 0.81 -14.76 -14.32
C ALA A 163 1.55 -15.70 -15.31
N ILE A 164 2.90 -15.74 -15.25
CA ILE A 164 3.70 -16.66 -16.07
C ILE A 164 3.50 -18.13 -15.64
N VAL A 165 3.30 -18.40 -14.35
CA VAL A 165 3.12 -19.78 -13.85
C VAL A 165 1.84 -20.40 -14.40
N ASN A 166 0.73 -19.66 -14.42
CA ASN A 166 -0.54 -20.09 -14.99
C ASN A 166 -0.44 -20.35 -16.50
N LEU A 167 0.29 -19.49 -17.22
CA LEU A 167 0.55 -19.65 -18.64
C LEU A 167 1.34 -20.94 -18.92
N LEU A 168 2.45 -21.16 -18.19
CA LEU A 168 3.27 -22.34 -18.36
C LEU A 168 2.57 -23.62 -17.91
N THR A 169 1.68 -23.54 -16.92
CA THR A 169 0.81 -24.65 -16.53
C THR A 169 -0.17 -25.02 -17.66
N LEU A 170 -0.78 -24.01 -18.30
CA LEU A 170 -1.61 -24.23 -19.49
C LEU A 170 -0.82 -24.88 -20.63
N TRP A 171 0.40 -24.40 -20.92
CA TRP A 171 1.31 -25.04 -21.88
C TRP A 171 1.60 -26.50 -21.51
N GLN A 172 1.91 -26.78 -20.25
CA GLN A 172 2.17 -28.15 -19.80
C GLN A 172 0.96 -29.07 -20.04
N HIS A 173 -0.26 -28.63 -19.71
CA HIS A 173 -1.47 -29.43 -19.97
C HIS A 173 -1.71 -29.66 -21.47
N ILE A 174 -1.49 -28.64 -22.31
CA ILE A 174 -1.60 -28.79 -23.76
C ILE A 174 -0.59 -29.82 -24.27
N LEU A 175 0.68 -29.69 -23.87
CA LEU A 175 1.78 -30.55 -24.34
C LEU A 175 1.58 -32.01 -23.92
N ARG A 176 1.08 -32.25 -22.70
CA ARG A 176 0.71 -33.58 -22.20
C ARG A 176 -0.57 -34.15 -22.83
N ALA A 177 -1.30 -33.33 -23.59
CA ALA A 177 -2.63 -33.68 -24.08
C ALA A 177 -3.58 -34.06 -22.94
N ASP A 178 -3.51 -33.33 -21.82
CA ASP A 178 -4.44 -33.50 -20.71
C ASP A 178 -5.82 -32.96 -21.12
N ALA A 179 -6.89 -33.62 -20.71
CA ALA A 179 -8.25 -33.10 -20.88
C ALA A 179 -8.39 -31.67 -20.32
N PRO A 180 -8.90 -30.66 -21.07
CA PRO A 180 -9.63 -30.71 -22.35
C PRO A 180 -8.80 -30.51 -23.64
N TYR A 181 -7.47 -30.59 -23.59
CA TYR A 181 -6.54 -30.29 -24.70
C TYR A 181 -6.09 -31.54 -25.49
N ASP A 182 -6.74 -32.66 -25.28
CA ASP A 182 -6.52 -33.99 -25.89
C ASP A 182 -7.08 -34.14 -27.32
N GLY A 183 -7.75 -33.10 -27.85
CA GLY A 183 -8.32 -33.08 -29.20
C GLY A 183 -7.53 -32.24 -30.22
N ASP A 184 -8.23 -31.69 -31.22
CA ASP A 184 -7.66 -30.87 -32.30
C ASP A 184 -7.58 -29.36 -31.96
N LEU A 185 -7.66 -28.99 -30.68
CA LEU A 185 -7.50 -27.59 -30.25
C LEU A 185 -6.20 -26.97 -30.77
N VAL A 186 -5.13 -27.76 -30.80
CA VAL A 186 -3.83 -27.39 -31.37
C VAL A 186 -3.37 -28.47 -32.36
N ASP A 187 -2.91 -28.05 -33.54
CA ASP A 187 -2.26 -28.96 -34.49
C ASP A 187 -0.78 -29.18 -34.13
N GLY A 188 -0.09 -30.08 -34.87
CA GLY A 188 1.30 -30.41 -34.61
C GLY A 188 2.27 -29.22 -34.72
N SER A 189 2.00 -28.27 -35.63
CA SER A 189 2.82 -27.07 -35.81
C SER A 189 2.66 -26.12 -34.62
N LEU A 190 1.42 -25.88 -34.19
CA LEU A 190 1.13 -25.05 -33.03
C LEU A 190 1.66 -25.68 -31.74
N ARG A 191 1.55 -27.01 -31.60
CA ARG A 191 2.11 -27.77 -30.48
C ARG A 191 3.63 -27.61 -30.39
N ALA A 192 4.36 -27.71 -31.51
CA ALA A 192 5.80 -27.50 -31.53
C ALA A 192 6.21 -26.06 -31.14
N ARG A 193 5.41 -25.06 -31.54
CA ARG A 193 5.63 -23.65 -31.12
C ARG A 193 5.38 -23.45 -29.62
N ILE A 194 4.34 -24.09 -29.08
CA ILE A 194 4.04 -24.10 -27.65
C ILE A 194 5.17 -24.78 -26.87
N ASP A 195 5.68 -25.91 -27.36
CA ASP A 195 6.79 -26.64 -26.75
C ASP A 195 8.06 -25.76 -26.66
N SER A 196 8.45 -25.16 -27.78
CA SER A 196 9.56 -24.20 -27.82
C SER A 196 9.34 -23.00 -26.88
N SER A 197 8.11 -22.49 -26.81
CA SER A 197 7.73 -21.39 -25.91
C SER A 197 7.81 -21.80 -24.44
N PHE A 198 7.36 -22.99 -24.09
CA PHE A 198 7.40 -23.56 -22.75
C PHE A 198 8.84 -23.69 -22.27
N HIS A 199 9.73 -24.29 -23.07
CA HIS A 199 11.14 -24.44 -22.71
C HIS A 199 11.86 -23.10 -22.52
N ARG A 200 11.59 -22.09 -23.37
CA ARG A 200 12.11 -20.73 -23.15
C ARG A 200 11.57 -20.10 -21.87
N GLY A 201 10.30 -20.33 -21.54
CA GLY A 201 9.69 -19.83 -20.31
C GLY A 201 10.31 -20.45 -19.05
N ILE A 202 10.57 -21.76 -19.05
CA ILE A 202 11.32 -22.43 -17.98
C ILE A 202 12.76 -21.88 -17.90
N GLY A 203 13.42 -21.68 -19.05
CA GLY A 203 14.73 -21.02 -19.11
C GLY A 203 14.74 -19.65 -18.43
N CYS A 204 13.76 -18.79 -18.76
CA CYS A 204 13.58 -17.48 -18.14
C CYS A 204 13.42 -17.57 -16.61
N ILE A 205 12.63 -18.53 -16.10
CA ILE A 205 12.51 -18.76 -14.66
C ILE A 205 13.88 -19.05 -14.06
N LEU A 206 14.64 -19.97 -14.64
CA LEU A 206 15.96 -20.34 -14.12
C LEU A 206 16.97 -19.19 -14.22
N ASP A 207 16.88 -18.35 -15.25
CA ASP A 207 17.78 -17.21 -15.47
C ASP A 207 17.44 -16.01 -14.58
N THR A 208 16.19 -15.90 -14.10
CA THR A 208 15.72 -14.84 -13.19
C THR A 208 15.82 -15.22 -11.71
N GLN A 209 16.26 -16.43 -11.36
CA GLN A 209 16.42 -16.83 -9.95
C GLN A 209 17.47 -15.95 -9.28
N ILE A 210 17.09 -15.30 -8.19
CA ILE A 210 17.94 -14.30 -7.53
C ILE A 210 19.15 -15.02 -6.92
N ARG A 211 20.33 -14.40 -7.11
CA ARG A 211 21.58 -14.80 -6.50
C ARG A 211 21.96 -13.81 -5.42
N THR A 212 22.35 -14.32 -4.26
CA THR A 212 23.00 -13.51 -3.22
C THR A 212 24.36 -13.01 -3.71
N ALA A 213 24.94 -12.03 -3.01
CA ALA A 213 26.24 -11.46 -3.36
C ALA A 213 27.39 -12.51 -3.39
N ASP A 214 27.28 -13.57 -2.58
CA ASP A 214 28.20 -14.72 -2.55
C ASP A 214 27.83 -15.82 -3.58
N GLY A 215 26.85 -15.57 -4.45
CA GLY A 215 26.53 -16.41 -5.60
C GLY A 215 25.53 -17.54 -5.36
N ARG A 216 24.98 -17.68 -4.14
CA ARG A 216 23.99 -18.72 -3.81
C ARG A 216 22.64 -18.40 -4.44
N LEU A 217 22.01 -19.43 -5.00
CA LEU A 217 20.64 -19.32 -5.51
C LEU A 217 19.64 -19.19 -4.36
N THR A 218 18.53 -18.50 -4.63
CA THR A 218 17.47 -18.25 -3.64
C THR A 218 16.09 -18.47 -4.27
N VAL A 219 15.28 -17.42 -4.36
CA VAL A 219 13.92 -17.40 -4.89
C VAL A 219 13.80 -16.27 -5.93
N TRP A 220 12.58 -15.83 -6.24
CA TRP A 220 12.30 -14.84 -7.29
C TRP A 220 11.61 -13.59 -6.72
N CYS A 221 11.68 -12.50 -7.47
CA CYS A 221 10.87 -11.31 -7.25
C CYS A 221 9.49 -11.50 -7.90
N GLN A 222 8.52 -10.64 -7.55
CA GLN A 222 7.24 -10.61 -8.27
C GLN A 222 7.40 -10.27 -9.75
N GLN A 223 8.41 -9.46 -10.06
CA GLN A 223 8.69 -9.04 -11.43
C GLN A 223 10.19 -8.78 -11.60
N HIS A 224 10.66 -9.02 -12.81
CA HIS A 224 12.04 -8.89 -13.21
C HIS A 224 12.13 -8.04 -14.48
N ASP A 225 13.19 -7.24 -14.60
CA ASP A 225 13.46 -6.48 -15.81
C ASP A 225 13.70 -7.43 -16.99
N GLU A 226 13.12 -7.12 -18.15
CA GLU A 226 13.10 -8.02 -19.31
C GLU A 226 14.44 -8.15 -20.03
N LYS A 227 15.41 -7.28 -19.70
CA LYS A 227 16.74 -7.25 -20.32
C LYS A 227 17.81 -7.70 -19.35
N THR A 228 17.85 -7.11 -18.17
CA THR A 228 18.85 -7.37 -17.12
C THR A 228 18.51 -8.57 -16.27
N LEU A 229 17.24 -9.01 -16.28
CA LEU A 229 16.71 -10.12 -15.47
C LEU A 229 16.76 -9.87 -13.96
N LEU A 230 17.17 -8.68 -13.53
CA LEU A 230 17.21 -8.31 -12.12
C LEU A 230 15.80 -8.05 -11.56
N PRO A 231 15.58 -8.29 -10.26
CA PRO A 231 14.37 -7.81 -9.57
C PRO A 231 14.11 -6.33 -9.86
N THR A 232 12.86 -5.97 -10.11
CA THR A 232 12.46 -4.57 -10.32
C THR A 232 11.24 -4.22 -9.45
N SER A 233 10.74 -2.99 -9.59
CA SER A 233 9.56 -2.50 -8.88
C SER A 233 8.30 -2.68 -9.73
N ALA A 234 7.14 -2.76 -9.08
CA ALA A 234 5.84 -2.64 -9.72
C ALA A 234 5.10 -1.37 -9.29
N ARG A 235 4.01 -1.50 -8.52
CA ARG A 235 3.35 -0.36 -7.87
C ARG A 235 4.29 0.21 -6.79
N ALA A 236 4.02 1.43 -6.33
CA ALA A 236 4.87 2.11 -5.34
C ALA A 236 5.19 1.23 -4.11
N PHE A 237 4.23 0.42 -3.66
CA PHE A 237 4.36 -0.47 -2.50
C PHE A 237 4.89 -1.89 -2.82
N GLU A 238 5.40 -2.13 -4.04
CA GLU A 238 5.91 -3.42 -4.52
C GLU A 238 7.34 -3.23 -5.03
N LEU A 239 8.28 -3.20 -4.09
CA LEU A 239 9.69 -2.92 -4.32
C LEU A 239 10.46 -4.17 -4.80
N PRO A 240 11.66 -4.02 -5.40
CA PRO A 240 12.51 -5.14 -5.74
C PRO A 240 12.86 -5.93 -4.49
N SER A 241 12.53 -7.21 -4.47
CA SER A 241 12.55 -8.02 -3.25
C SER A 241 12.57 -9.51 -3.55
N TYR A 242 12.94 -10.32 -2.57
CA TYR A 242 12.58 -11.73 -2.59
C TYR A 242 11.08 -11.83 -2.29
N CYS A 243 10.30 -12.46 -3.17
CA CYS A 243 8.87 -12.63 -3.00
C CYS A 243 8.51 -14.08 -2.70
N SER A 244 8.11 -14.36 -1.46
CA SER A 244 7.78 -15.72 -1.02
C SER A 244 6.58 -16.31 -1.76
N GLN A 245 5.53 -15.50 -1.97
CA GLN A 245 4.25 -15.96 -2.48
C GLN A 245 4.32 -16.39 -3.95
N GLU A 246 4.96 -15.61 -4.83
CA GLU A 246 5.08 -15.96 -6.25
C GLU A 246 6.11 -17.07 -6.44
N SER A 247 7.18 -17.05 -5.65
CA SER A 247 8.21 -18.10 -5.67
C SER A 247 7.65 -19.47 -5.31
N ALA A 248 6.66 -19.53 -4.41
CA ALA A 248 6.03 -20.80 -4.06
C ALA A 248 5.32 -21.45 -5.27
N ALA A 249 4.71 -20.64 -6.14
CA ALA A 249 4.08 -21.12 -7.37
C ALA A 249 5.11 -21.58 -8.39
N ILE A 250 6.22 -20.84 -8.53
CA ILE A 250 7.33 -21.20 -9.42
C ILE A 250 7.92 -22.54 -9.03
N VAL A 251 8.23 -22.75 -7.73
CA VAL A 251 8.79 -24.02 -7.25
C VAL A 251 7.82 -25.18 -7.49
N ARG A 252 6.51 -24.98 -7.28
CA ARG A 252 5.51 -26.00 -7.61
C ARG A 252 5.52 -26.38 -9.10
N LEU A 253 5.60 -25.40 -9.99
CA LEU A 253 5.70 -25.64 -11.43
C LEU A 253 6.99 -26.39 -11.79
N LEU A 254 8.14 -25.99 -11.24
CA LEU A 254 9.41 -26.66 -11.50
C LEU A 254 9.40 -28.12 -11.02
N MET A 255 8.81 -28.39 -9.84
CA MET A 255 8.65 -29.76 -9.33
C MET A 255 7.63 -30.60 -10.13
N SER A 256 6.77 -29.99 -10.94
CA SER A 256 5.81 -30.71 -11.79
C SER A 256 6.43 -31.22 -13.09
N LEU A 257 7.67 -30.83 -13.41
CA LEU A 257 8.39 -31.29 -14.59
C LEU A 257 8.70 -32.79 -14.45
N PRO A 258 8.46 -33.61 -15.49
CA PRO A 258 8.57 -35.07 -15.39
C PRO A 258 10.01 -35.59 -15.43
N ASP A 259 10.95 -34.79 -15.95
CA ASP A 259 12.38 -35.10 -16.02
C ASP A 259 13.16 -33.80 -15.77
N PRO A 260 13.27 -33.36 -14.49
CA PRO A 260 13.93 -32.10 -14.16
C PRO A 260 15.45 -32.23 -14.38
N ASP A 261 16.01 -31.32 -15.17
CA ASP A 261 17.47 -31.27 -15.38
C ASP A 261 18.22 -30.74 -14.13
N GLU A 262 19.55 -30.76 -14.19
CA GLU A 262 20.40 -30.30 -13.10
C GLU A 262 20.22 -28.81 -12.74
N ARG A 263 19.81 -27.97 -13.69
CA ARG A 263 19.51 -26.56 -13.40
C ARG A 263 18.23 -26.45 -12.59
N VAL A 264 17.18 -27.18 -13.00
CA VAL A 264 15.91 -27.24 -12.29
C VAL A 264 16.10 -27.79 -10.88
N LYS A 265 16.86 -28.89 -10.73
CA LYS A 265 17.11 -29.49 -9.42
C LYS A 265 17.77 -28.51 -8.47
N ARG A 266 18.88 -27.89 -8.89
CA ARG A 266 19.56 -26.86 -8.09
C ARG A 266 18.64 -25.68 -7.73
N ALA A 267 17.81 -25.23 -8.68
CA ALA A 267 16.87 -24.14 -8.45
C ALA A 267 15.84 -24.49 -7.36
N VAL A 268 15.26 -25.69 -7.42
CA VAL A 268 14.27 -26.18 -6.44
C VAL A 268 14.91 -26.35 -5.06
N HIS A 269 16.06 -27.02 -4.96
CA HIS A 269 16.75 -27.21 -3.68
C HIS A 269 17.10 -25.88 -3.02
N ALA A 270 17.64 -24.92 -3.79
CA ALA A 270 17.99 -23.61 -3.28
C ALA A 270 16.77 -22.81 -2.78
N ALA A 271 15.66 -22.84 -3.53
CA ALA A 271 14.43 -22.17 -3.12
C ALA A 271 13.83 -22.79 -1.86
N MET A 272 13.84 -24.12 -1.74
CA MET A 272 13.35 -24.82 -0.54
C MET A 272 14.23 -24.56 0.68
N GLN A 273 15.56 -24.51 0.51
CA GLN A 273 16.47 -24.08 1.56
C GLN A 273 16.17 -22.64 1.99
N TRP A 274 15.92 -21.73 1.05
CA TRP A 274 15.57 -20.35 1.36
C TRP A 274 14.25 -20.25 2.13
N PHE A 275 13.20 -20.98 1.71
CA PHE A 275 11.93 -21.01 2.44
C PHE A 275 12.11 -21.50 3.87
N ASP A 276 12.89 -22.57 4.07
CA ASP A 276 13.13 -23.10 5.40
C ASP A 276 13.94 -22.16 6.30
N THR A 277 14.92 -21.49 5.71
CA THR A 277 15.80 -20.52 6.39
C THR A 277 15.04 -19.27 6.82
N TYR A 278 14.19 -18.71 5.95
CA TYR A 278 13.55 -17.39 6.13
C TYR A 278 12.08 -17.42 6.57
N LYS A 279 11.56 -18.60 6.94
CA LYS A 279 10.23 -18.71 7.56
C LYS A 279 10.16 -17.96 8.88
N LEU A 280 8.97 -17.52 9.24
CA LEU A 280 8.67 -16.82 10.48
C LEU A 280 7.82 -17.73 11.36
N THR A 281 8.26 -18.02 12.58
CA THR A 281 7.54 -18.88 13.53
C THR A 281 7.08 -18.10 14.75
N GLY A 282 6.06 -18.60 15.43
CA GLY A 282 5.53 -17.95 16.63
C GLY A 282 4.67 -16.73 16.35
N LEU A 283 4.15 -16.60 15.12
CA LEU A 283 3.38 -15.45 14.66
C LEU A 283 2.12 -15.92 13.92
N ARG A 284 1.02 -15.16 14.04
CA ARG A 284 -0.19 -15.32 13.23
C ARG A 284 -0.67 -13.99 12.67
N ILE A 285 -1.32 -14.04 11.51
CA ILE A 285 -2.10 -12.93 11.00
C ILE A 285 -3.53 -13.03 11.53
N GLU A 286 -3.98 -11.98 12.19
CA GLU A 286 -5.38 -11.80 12.53
C GLU A 286 -6.02 -10.79 11.60
N ARG A 287 -7.15 -11.17 10.99
CA ARG A 287 -8.03 -10.25 10.26
C ARG A 287 -9.36 -10.17 10.98
N ARG A 288 -9.66 -9.01 11.57
CA ARG A 288 -10.90 -8.77 12.31
C ARG A 288 -11.71 -7.69 11.61
N TRP A 289 -13.01 -7.93 11.44
CA TRP A 289 -13.93 -6.85 11.09
C TRP A 289 -14.14 -5.95 12.32
N ASP A 290 -13.89 -4.66 12.17
CA ASP A 290 -13.99 -3.65 13.22
C ASP A 290 -15.06 -2.58 12.93
N GLY A 291 -15.94 -2.83 11.95
CA GLY A 291 -16.96 -1.88 11.51
C GLY A 291 -16.51 -0.91 10.40
N THR A 292 -15.25 -1.00 9.98
CA THR A 292 -14.63 -0.04 9.04
C THR A 292 -14.46 -0.67 7.68
N ARG A 293 -14.44 0.12 6.59
CA ARG A 293 -14.40 -0.41 5.20
C ARG A 293 -13.37 -1.52 4.97
N TRP A 294 -12.22 -1.48 5.66
CA TRP A 294 -11.12 -2.42 5.46
C TRP A 294 -10.96 -3.47 6.57
N GLY A 295 -11.65 -3.33 7.71
CA GLY A 295 -11.35 -4.12 8.91
C GLY A 295 -10.00 -3.75 9.54
N GLY A 296 -9.52 -4.58 10.47
CA GLY A 296 -8.22 -4.46 11.11
C GLY A 296 -7.38 -5.74 10.95
N THR A 297 -6.19 -5.60 10.37
CA THR A 297 -5.21 -6.66 10.20
C THR A 297 -4.04 -6.45 11.16
N ARG A 298 -3.71 -7.45 11.95
CA ARG A 298 -2.60 -7.42 12.93
C ARG A 298 -1.72 -8.66 12.75
N LEU A 299 -0.42 -8.46 12.94
CA LEU A 299 0.53 -9.56 13.12
C LEU A 299 0.71 -9.76 14.63
N LEU A 300 0.34 -10.92 15.14
CA LEU A 300 0.30 -11.21 16.57
C LEU A 300 1.23 -12.36 16.91
N ALA A 301 1.82 -12.35 18.11
CA ALA A 301 2.54 -13.48 18.64
C ALA A 301 1.58 -14.67 18.89
N ASP A 302 1.95 -15.85 18.39
CA ASP A 302 1.25 -17.11 18.62
C ASP A 302 2.22 -18.29 18.42
N SER A 303 2.70 -18.86 19.52
CA SER A 303 3.63 -20.00 19.52
C SER A 303 3.03 -21.30 18.97
N THR A 304 1.70 -21.37 18.80
CA THR A 304 0.99 -22.56 18.30
C THR A 304 0.65 -22.49 16.82
N ALA A 305 0.81 -21.31 16.20
CA ALA A 305 0.55 -21.12 14.79
C ALA A 305 1.61 -21.79 13.91
N GLY A 306 1.19 -22.26 12.73
CA GLY A 306 2.12 -22.69 11.68
C GLY A 306 3.00 -21.54 11.19
N PRO A 307 4.10 -21.84 10.47
CA PRO A 307 5.00 -20.81 9.99
C PRO A 307 4.31 -19.88 8.97
N LEU A 308 4.74 -18.63 8.99
CA LEU A 308 4.39 -17.61 8.01
C LEU A 308 5.62 -17.20 7.20
N TRP A 309 5.38 -16.61 6.04
CA TRP A 309 6.37 -15.86 5.29
C TRP A 309 5.83 -14.47 5.02
N ALA A 310 6.68 -13.46 5.14
CA ALA A 310 6.36 -12.14 4.62
C ALA A 310 6.22 -12.23 3.09
N ARG A 311 5.36 -11.43 2.47
CA ARG A 311 5.25 -11.40 1.01
C ARG A 311 6.56 -10.91 0.40
N PHE A 312 7.24 -9.97 1.06
CA PHE A 312 8.48 -9.36 0.61
C PHE A 312 9.58 -9.40 1.67
N TYR A 313 10.79 -9.70 1.23
CA TYR A 313 12.02 -9.58 2.00
C TYR A 313 13.02 -8.73 1.22
N ASP A 314 13.72 -7.83 1.90
CA ASP A 314 14.68 -6.94 1.22
C ASP A 314 15.87 -7.71 0.67
N LEU A 315 16.48 -7.18 -0.40
CA LEU A 315 17.56 -7.85 -1.14
C LEU A 315 18.90 -7.83 -0.39
N GLU A 316 19.07 -6.99 0.62
CA GLU A 316 20.33 -6.77 1.33
C GLU A 316 20.50 -7.71 2.53
N ARG A 317 19.48 -7.82 3.38
CA ARG A 317 19.50 -8.57 4.65
C ARG A 317 18.51 -9.73 4.68
N CYS A 318 17.67 -9.87 3.65
CA CYS A 318 16.55 -10.82 3.67
C CYS A 318 15.65 -10.61 4.89
N GLU A 319 15.41 -9.35 5.30
CA GLU A 319 14.48 -9.03 6.37
C GLU A 319 13.10 -8.71 5.79
N PRO A 320 12.00 -9.18 6.41
CA PRO A 320 10.65 -8.79 6.05
C PRO A 320 10.46 -7.28 5.98
N PHE A 321 9.68 -6.82 5.01
CA PHE A 321 9.17 -5.46 5.01
C PHE A 321 7.73 -5.38 4.50
N VAL A 322 7.08 -4.29 4.88
CA VAL A 322 5.80 -3.84 4.35
C VAL A 322 5.97 -2.46 3.73
N CYS A 323 5.06 -2.02 2.87
CA CYS A 323 5.24 -0.75 2.16
C CYS A 323 3.90 -0.04 1.92
N ASP A 324 3.88 1.29 2.03
CA ASP A 324 2.69 2.10 1.74
C ASP A 324 2.79 2.76 0.36
N ARG A 325 1.78 3.53 -0.02
CA ARG A 325 1.68 4.22 -1.32
C ARG A 325 2.80 5.23 -1.60
N ASP A 326 3.54 5.63 -0.57
CA ASP A 326 4.74 6.47 -0.68
C ASP A 326 5.99 5.71 -1.17
N GLY A 327 5.91 4.39 -1.26
CA GLY A 327 7.01 3.53 -1.71
C GLY A 327 8.16 3.42 -0.72
N ILE A 328 7.88 3.64 0.55
CA ILE A 328 8.84 3.57 1.64
C ILE A 328 8.69 2.22 2.37
N PRO A 329 9.76 1.39 2.46
CA PRO A 329 9.70 0.14 3.21
C PRO A 329 9.65 0.40 4.72
N ARG A 330 8.86 -0.41 5.43
CA ARG A 330 8.61 -0.36 6.87
C ARG A 330 8.74 -1.77 7.46
N ARG A 331 9.00 -1.87 8.76
CA ARG A 331 9.24 -3.17 9.41
C ARG A 331 8.03 -3.71 10.15
N HIS A 332 7.05 -2.87 10.47
CA HIS A 332 5.82 -3.28 11.14
C HIS A 332 4.58 -2.98 10.29
N LEU A 333 3.64 -3.92 10.33
CA LEU A 333 2.35 -3.78 9.66
C LEU A 333 1.56 -2.56 10.19
N GLU A 334 1.76 -2.23 11.46
CA GLU A 334 1.17 -1.11 12.17
C GLU A 334 1.60 0.26 11.63
N GLU A 335 2.73 0.35 10.94
CA GLU A 335 3.26 1.58 10.36
C GLU A 335 2.59 1.94 9.02
N LEU A 336 1.75 1.05 8.48
CA LEU A 336 1.00 1.29 7.25
C LEU A 336 -0.31 2.02 7.49
N GLY A 337 -0.69 2.87 6.53
CA GLY A 337 -2.05 3.38 6.42
C GLY A 337 -3.06 2.25 6.23
N GLU A 338 -4.28 2.44 6.73
CA GLU A 338 -5.31 1.40 6.83
C GLU A 338 -5.61 0.69 5.51
N GLU A 339 -5.64 1.44 4.41
CA GLU A 339 -5.99 0.90 3.09
C GLU A 339 -4.94 -0.10 2.56
N ARG A 340 -3.65 0.13 2.81
CA ARG A 340 -2.57 -0.82 2.45
C ARG A 340 -2.40 -1.89 3.51
N ARG A 341 -2.49 -1.54 4.79
CA ARG A 341 -2.42 -2.48 5.91
C ARG A 341 -3.43 -3.62 5.79
N ASN A 342 -4.66 -3.28 5.42
CA ASN A 342 -5.80 -4.20 5.49
C ASN A 342 -6.27 -4.69 4.11
N GLY A 343 -6.07 -3.89 3.06
CA GLY A 343 -6.49 -4.22 1.69
C GLY A 343 -5.48 -5.08 0.91
N TYR A 344 -4.28 -5.30 1.44
CA TYR A 344 -3.20 -6.05 0.78
C TYR A 344 -2.65 -7.15 1.70
N SER A 345 -2.28 -8.30 1.11
CA SER A 345 -1.74 -9.43 1.88
C SER A 345 -0.23 -9.31 2.01
N TRP A 346 0.24 -8.95 3.21
CA TRP A 346 1.67 -8.76 3.51
C TRP A 346 2.37 -10.00 4.04
N TYR A 347 1.61 -11.00 4.47
CA TYR A 347 2.10 -12.27 5.00
C TYR A 347 1.22 -13.40 4.48
N ASN A 348 1.79 -14.59 4.34
CA ASN A 348 1.13 -15.76 3.79
C ASN A 348 1.76 -17.06 4.33
N ASP A 349 1.10 -18.18 4.10
CA ASP A 349 1.51 -19.54 4.48
C ASP A 349 1.74 -20.46 3.26
N ARG A 350 1.65 -19.91 2.04
CA ARG A 350 1.69 -20.64 0.76
C ARG A 350 2.91 -21.56 0.61
N PRO A 351 4.14 -21.18 1.04
CA PRO A 351 5.29 -22.08 0.97
C PRO A 351 5.12 -23.39 1.74
N SER A 352 4.28 -23.44 2.79
CA SER A 352 4.05 -24.65 3.58
C SER A 352 3.56 -25.83 2.75
N GLU A 353 2.76 -25.55 1.71
CA GLU A 353 2.23 -26.57 0.80
C GLU A 353 3.33 -27.28 0.00
N LEU A 354 4.53 -26.69 -0.11
CA LEU A 354 5.64 -27.26 -0.88
C LEU A 354 6.41 -28.33 -0.13
N TYR A 355 6.43 -28.32 1.20
CA TYR A 355 7.28 -29.20 2.00
C TYR A 355 7.04 -30.70 1.69
N PRO A 356 5.81 -31.24 1.78
CA PRO A 356 5.58 -32.63 1.42
C PRO A 356 5.78 -32.93 -0.08
N LEU A 357 5.53 -31.95 -0.95
CA LEU A 357 5.75 -32.10 -2.39
C LEU A 357 7.24 -32.20 -2.72
N TYR A 358 8.05 -31.36 -2.07
CA TYR A 358 9.49 -31.33 -2.20
C TYR A 358 10.12 -32.61 -1.65
N ASP A 359 9.66 -33.12 -0.51
CA ASP A 359 10.17 -34.37 0.05
C ASP A 359 10.01 -35.52 -0.94
N ALA A 360 8.81 -35.69 -1.50
CA ALA A 360 8.53 -36.72 -2.49
C ALA A 360 9.26 -36.48 -3.82
N TRP A 361 9.40 -35.22 -4.25
CA TRP A 361 10.11 -34.85 -5.47
C TRP A 361 11.62 -35.12 -5.35
N ALA A 362 12.24 -34.72 -4.23
CA ALA A 362 13.67 -34.90 -4.01
C ALA A 362 14.03 -36.38 -3.86
N ASP A 363 13.24 -37.17 -3.12
CA ASP A 363 13.46 -38.61 -3.00
C ASP A 363 13.42 -39.33 -4.35
N ARG A 364 12.58 -38.83 -5.28
CA ARG A 364 12.43 -39.40 -6.62
C ARG A 364 13.54 -38.97 -7.58
N TYR A 365 13.91 -37.69 -7.59
CA TYR A 365 14.73 -37.12 -8.68
C TYR A 365 16.16 -36.75 -8.27
N ASP A 366 16.42 -36.49 -6.98
CA ASP A 366 17.74 -36.07 -6.50
C ASP A 366 17.95 -36.29 -4.99
N PRO A 367 17.91 -37.55 -4.49
CA PRO A 367 18.03 -37.82 -3.06
C PRO A 367 19.41 -37.44 -2.50
N ALA A 368 20.45 -37.36 -3.35
CA ALA A 368 21.81 -37.03 -2.94
C ALA A 368 21.97 -35.56 -2.51
N HIS A 369 21.17 -34.64 -3.06
CA HIS A 369 21.25 -33.21 -2.77
C HIS A 369 20.03 -32.66 -2.00
N LYS A 370 19.17 -33.54 -1.50
CA LYS A 370 17.99 -33.18 -0.71
C LYS A 370 18.40 -32.35 0.52
N VAL A 371 17.97 -31.09 0.54
CA VAL A 371 18.13 -30.20 1.70
C VAL A 371 17.16 -30.56 2.84
N PRO A 372 17.58 -30.47 4.12
CA PRO A 372 16.72 -30.73 5.25
C PRO A 372 15.76 -29.56 5.46
N VAL A 373 14.45 -29.81 5.33
CA VAL A 373 13.41 -28.80 5.55
C VAL A 373 12.44 -29.26 6.62
N SER A 374 11.94 -28.33 7.45
CA SER A 374 10.92 -28.64 8.45
C SER A 374 10.05 -27.43 8.77
N LEU A 375 8.74 -27.63 8.85
CA LEU A 375 7.80 -26.59 9.28
C LEU A 375 7.85 -26.32 10.79
N THR A 376 8.50 -27.19 11.58
CA THR A 376 8.50 -27.12 13.04
C THR A 376 9.79 -26.57 13.64
N THR A 377 10.85 -26.40 12.84
CA THR A 377 12.10 -25.80 13.33
C THR A 377 11.92 -24.29 13.54
N PRO A 378 12.63 -23.66 14.49
CA PRO A 378 12.56 -22.23 14.73
C PRO A 378 12.85 -21.43 13.46
N GLY A 379 11.97 -20.49 13.13
CA GLY A 379 12.11 -19.57 12.01
C GLY A 379 13.20 -18.52 12.24
N ALA A 380 13.49 -17.76 11.18
CA ALA A 380 14.55 -16.76 11.12
C ALA A 380 14.43 -15.70 12.22
N ASN A 381 13.19 -15.33 12.57
CA ASN A 381 12.87 -14.34 13.59
C ASN A 381 13.13 -14.85 15.03
N VAL A 382 13.26 -16.16 15.22
CA VAL A 382 13.47 -16.78 16.54
C VAL A 382 14.92 -17.24 16.71
N ASN A 383 15.54 -17.73 15.64
CA ASN A 383 16.90 -18.28 15.69
C ASN A 383 18.03 -17.25 15.48
N GLY A 384 17.69 -15.97 15.27
CA GLY A 384 18.66 -14.88 15.10
C GLY A 384 19.20 -14.70 13.67
N THR A 385 18.68 -15.42 12.68
CA THR A 385 19.08 -15.24 11.26
C THR A 385 18.70 -13.85 10.73
N ILE A 386 17.61 -13.27 11.22
CA ILE A 386 17.16 -11.93 10.87
C ILE A 386 16.80 -11.13 12.13
N GLU A 387 16.78 -9.81 11.99
CA GLU A 387 16.15 -8.92 12.95
C GLU A 387 14.80 -8.44 12.40
N LEU A 388 13.71 -9.11 12.81
CA LEU A 388 12.36 -8.91 12.23
C LEU A 388 11.89 -7.45 12.25
N TYR A 389 12.29 -6.70 13.27
CA TYR A 389 11.84 -5.34 13.55
C TYR A 389 13.01 -4.35 13.62
N ARG A 390 14.04 -4.56 12.79
CA ARG A 390 15.23 -3.71 12.75
C ARG A 390 14.84 -2.24 12.63
N ARG A 391 15.23 -1.44 13.62
CA ARG A 391 15.06 0.02 13.54
C ARG A 391 16.07 0.59 12.54
N PRO A 392 15.67 1.47 11.62
CA PRO A 392 16.62 2.19 10.79
C PRO A 392 17.48 3.07 11.69
N GLU A 393 18.79 2.86 11.68
CA GLU A 393 19.76 3.74 12.31
C GLU A 393 20.43 4.59 11.21
N PRO A 394 20.43 5.93 11.33
CA PRO A 394 21.11 6.76 10.36
C PRO A 394 22.60 6.43 10.30
N ASP A 395 23.14 6.20 9.11
CA ASP A 395 24.60 6.11 8.96
C ASP A 395 25.21 7.50 9.22
N ILE A 396 25.81 7.67 10.40
CA ILE A 396 26.43 8.94 10.83
C ILE A 396 27.42 9.48 9.78
N ARG A 397 28.08 8.60 9.01
CA ARG A 397 29.05 9.00 7.98
C ARG A 397 28.39 9.65 6.76
N ALA A 398 27.09 9.50 6.59
CA ALA A 398 26.33 10.09 5.51
C ALA A 398 25.89 11.54 5.81
N PHE A 399 26.23 12.10 6.99
CA PHE A 399 25.92 13.47 7.39
C PHE A 399 27.11 14.41 7.22
N ASP A 400 26.82 15.66 6.85
CA ASP A 400 27.80 16.73 6.70
C ASP A 400 28.14 17.37 8.06
N ALA A 401 27.17 17.39 8.98
CA ALA A 401 27.36 17.83 10.36
C ALA A 401 26.61 16.94 11.35
N VAL A 402 27.20 16.76 12.53
CA VAL A 402 26.58 16.09 13.68
C VAL A 402 26.60 17.07 14.84
N VAL A 403 25.43 17.33 15.41
CA VAL A 403 25.25 18.26 16.53
C VAL A 403 24.79 17.47 17.75
N ARG A 404 25.43 17.70 18.88
CA ARG A 404 25.13 17.10 20.18
C ARG A 404 24.45 18.12 21.11
N PRO A 405 23.71 17.68 22.13
CA PRO A 405 23.14 18.60 23.13
C PRO A 405 24.23 19.49 23.74
N GLY A 406 24.01 20.80 23.69
CA GLY A 406 24.98 21.83 24.12
C GLY A 406 25.76 22.48 22.98
N GLU A 407 25.84 21.84 21.81
CA GLU A 407 26.40 22.43 20.58
C GLU A 407 25.33 23.25 19.83
N SER A 408 25.77 24.19 18.98
CA SER A 408 24.86 25.08 18.24
C SER A 408 24.34 24.44 16.96
N ILE A 409 23.02 24.28 16.86
CA ILE A 409 22.35 23.87 15.61
C ILE A 409 22.54 24.96 14.55
N GLN A 410 22.45 26.23 14.96
CA GLN A 410 22.61 27.36 14.04
C GLN A 410 23.99 27.36 13.38
N ALA A 411 25.06 27.07 14.15
CA ALA A 411 26.41 27.02 13.62
C ALA A 411 26.60 25.88 12.59
N ALA A 412 25.88 24.76 12.74
CA ALA A 412 25.89 23.69 11.75
C ALA A 412 25.16 24.08 10.45
N ILE A 413 24.08 24.86 10.55
CA ILE A 413 23.35 25.39 9.38
C ILE A 413 24.21 26.42 8.64
N GLU A 414 24.93 27.29 9.36
CA GLU A 414 25.81 28.32 8.78
C GLU A 414 26.97 27.75 7.95
N GLN A 415 27.30 26.47 8.13
CA GLN A 415 28.31 25.77 7.32
C GLN A 415 27.75 25.28 5.97
N ALA A 416 26.44 25.30 5.78
CA ALA A 416 25.83 24.86 4.54
C ALA A 416 26.13 25.84 3.40
N PRO A 417 26.37 25.34 2.17
CA PRO A 417 26.60 26.22 1.02
C PRO A 417 25.31 26.96 0.62
N ALA A 418 25.42 28.25 0.28
CA ALA A 418 24.29 29.07 -0.20
C ALA A 418 23.70 28.55 -1.53
N HIS A 419 24.51 27.85 -2.34
CA HIS A 419 24.13 27.24 -3.61
C HIS A 419 24.52 25.75 -3.61
N PRO A 420 23.71 24.88 -2.99
CA PRO A 420 24.02 23.47 -2.84
C PRO A 420 23.76 22.67 -4.13
N ASP A 421 24.78 21.95 -4.62
CA ASP A 421 24.62 20.94 -5.69
C ASP A 421 24.03 19.62 -5.17
N ARG A 422 24.09 19.40 -3.85
CA ARG A 422 23.57 18.23 -3.14
C ARG A 422 22.98 18.63 -1.78
N PRO A 423 22.19 17.76 -1.14
CA PRO A 423 21.61 18.06 0.16
C PRO A 423 22.70 18.25 1.22
N TYR A 424 22.52 19.24 2.09
CA TYR A 424 23.38 19.43 3.26
C TYR A 424 22.70 18.81 4.48
N LYS A 425 23.27 17.70 4.98
CA LYS A 425 22.63 16.80 5.94
C LYS A 425 23.18 17.05 7.34
N ILE A 426 22.30 17.34 8.29
CA ILE A 426 22.63 17.61 9.68
C ILE A 426 21.93 16.57 10.57
N LEU A 427 22.71 15.81 11.35
CA LEU A 427 22.20 14.91 12.37
C LEU A 427 22.22 15.58 13.74
N LEU A 428 21.09 15.56 14.44
CA LEU A 428 20.98 15.92 15.84
C LEU A 428 20.94 14.64 16.68
N THR A 429 21.92 14.44 17.56
CA THR A 429 21.92 13.26 18.44
C THR A 429 20.85 13.39 19.51
N LYS A 430 20.46 12.27 20.13
CA LYS A 430 19.46 12.23 21.21
C LYS A 430 19.75 13.27 22.30
N GLY A 431 18.71 13.97 22.74
CA GLY A 431 18.77 14.97 23.81
C GLY A 431 17.92 16.20 23.53
N THR A 432 18.01 17.19 24.43
CA THR A 432 17.20 18.41 24.36
C THR A 432 18.04 19.62 23.95
N TYR A 433 17.60 20.29 22.89
CA TYR A 433 18.17 21.50 22.34
C TYR A 433 17.25 22.68 22.65
N ARG A 434 17.71 23.61 23.49
CA ARG A 434 16.97 24.82 23.86
C ARG A 434 17.34 26.00 22.98
N GLN A 435 17.09 25.87 21.68
CA GLN A 435 17.59 26.78 20.65
C GLN A 435 16.48 27.22 19.71
N LYS A 436 16.54 28.50 19.31
CA LYS A 436 15.88 28.99 18.10
C LYS A 436 16.70 28.50 16.90
N VAL A 437 16.05 27.92 15.91
CA VAL A 437 16.71 27.40 14.70
C VAL A 437 16.21 28.17 13.49
N ILE A 438 17.11 28.83 12.78
CA ILE A 438 16.80 29.62 11.60
C ILE A 438 17.48 28.96 10.40
N ILE A 439 16.67 28.45 9.48
CA ILE A 439 17.12 27.85 8.24
C ILE A 439 16.95 28.90 7.14
N ASP A 440 18.06 29.44 6.65
CA ASP A 440 18.11 30.46 5.59
C ASP A 440 18.81 29.97 4.31
N HIS A 441 19.31 28.74 4.33
CA HIS A 441 19.91 28.05 3.20
C HIS A 441 18.95 27.01 2.60
N PRO A 442 18.94 26.82 1.27
CA PRO A 442 18.13 25.78 0.63
C PRO A 442 18.72 24.38 0.88
N ASN A 443 17.92 23.34 0.60
CA ASN A 443 18.36 21.94 0.53
C ASN A 443 18.97 21.38 1.84
N ILE A 444 18.55 21.93 2.98
CA ILE A 444 18.92 21.46 4.32
C ILE A 444 18.09 20.22 4.67
N VAL A 445 18.77 19.15 5.10
CA VAL A 445 18.16 17.92 5.62
C VAL A 445 18.50 17.81 7.10
N LEU A 446 17.57 18.23 7.96
CA LEU A 446 17.71 18.21 9.41
C LEU A 446 17.06 16.95 9.98
N VAL A 447 17.88 16.05 10.52
CA VAL A 447 17.45 14.75 11.03
C VAL A 447 17.75 14.66 12.52
N GLY A 448 16.78 14.24 13.32
CA GLY A 448 17.05 13.77 14.67
C GLY A 448 17.29 12.27 14.70
N GLU A 449 18.18 11.84 15.60
CA GLU A 449 18.51 10.43 15.81
C GLU A 449 17.29 9.60 16.26
N ASP A 450 16.32 10.24 16.92
CA ASP A 450 15.10 9.60 17.42
C ASP A 450 14.00 10.64 17.65
N ARG A 451 12.80 10.33 17.13
CA ARG A 451 11.65 11.23 17.15
C ARG A 451 11.29 11.75 18.54
N ASP A 452 11.25 10.87 19.52
CA ASP A 452 10.72 11.20 20.84
C ASP A 452 11.79 11.76 21.77
N SER A 453 13.06 11.40 21.59
CA SER A 453 14.16 11.78 22.49
C SER A 453 15.11 12.83 21.91
N THR A 454 15.03 13.14 20.62
CA THR A 454 15.69 14.30 20.01
C THR A 454 14.70 15.47 19.97
N ARG A 455 14.90 16.48 20.82
CA ARG A 455 13.88 17.52 21.07
C ARG A 455 14.45 18.92 20.92
N ILE A 456 13.87 19.72 20.03
CA ILE A 456 14.11 21.16 19.95
C ILE A 456 12.96 21.87 20.67
N ILE A 457 13.26 22.50 21.81
CA ILE A 457 12.25 23.08 22.71
C ILE A 457 12.59 24.53 23.02
N LEU A 458 11.65 25.44 22.75
CA LEU A 458 11.77 26.85 23.10
C LEU A 458 10.40 27.40 23.52
N ALA A 459 10.39 28.39 24.41
CA ALA A 459 9.17 29.09 24.82
C ALA A 459 9.17 30.51 24.21
N GLU A 460 8.45 30.72 23.11
CA GLU A 460 8.50 31.99 22.39
C GLU A 460 7.16 32.37 21.73
N THR A 461 6.85 33.66 21.73
CA THR A 461 5.72 34.28 21.00
C THR A 461 6.23 35.46 20.17
N ALA A 462 5.37 36.04 19.34
CA ALA A 462 5.68 37.28 18.62
C ALA A 462 6.21 38.42 19.52
N LYS A 463 5.73 38.49 20.77
CA LYS A 463 6.06 39.55 21.72
C LYS A 463 7.33 39.26 22.53
N THR A 464 7.62 38.00 22.77
CA THR A 464 8.73 37.57 23.63
C THR A 464 9.96 37.10 22.86
N ARG A 465 9.89 37.12 21.53
CA ARG A 465 11.00 36.69 20.68
C ARG A 465 12.23 37.55 20.84
N THR A 466 13.40 36.89 20.91
CA THR A 466 14.69 37.56 21.08
C THR A 466 15.40 37.80 19.75
N VAL A 467 15.17 36.94 18.76
CA VAL A 467 15.70 37.10 17.39
C VAL A 467 14.59 37.56 16.46
N THR A 468 14.63 38.83 16.06
CA THR A 468 13.65 39.47 15.18
C THR A 468 14.13 39.60 13.73
N GLU A 469 15.44 39.55 13.51
CA GLU A 469 16.10 39.64 12.22
C GLU A 469 17.30 38.69 12.18
N TYR A 470 17.58 38.10 11.02
CA TYR A 470 18.74 37.25 10.78
C TYR A 470 19.17 37.41 9.31
N HIS A 471 20.45 37.73 9.09
CA HIS A 471 21.02 38.08 7.79
C HIS A 471 20.20 39.13 7.01
N GLY A 472 19.75 40.19 7.69
CA GLY A 472 18.98 41.28 7.07
C GLY A 472 17.53 40.94 6.73
N LYS A 473 17.05 39.74 7.08
CA LYS A 473 15.69 39.27 6.82
C LYS A 473 14.91 39.12 8.13
N PRO A 474 13.62 39.53 8.17
CA PRO A 474 12.77 39.33 9.35
C PRO A 474 12.63 37.85 9.71
N VAL A 475 12.77 37.53 10.99
CA VAL A 475 12.59 36.18 11.53
C VAL A 475 11.15 36.00 12.00
N GLY A 476 10.55 34.87 11.60
CA GLY A 476 9.19 34.50 11.98
C GLY A 476 9.06 34.04 13.43
N ASN A 477 7.81 33.84 13.85
CA ASN A 477 7.48 33.29 15.16
C ASN A 477 7.42 31.78 15.02
N GLY A 478 8.32 31.05 15.65
CA GLY A 478 8.53 29.61 15.43
C GLY A 478 9.77 29.13 16.16
N VAL A 479 9.80 27.89 16.67
CA VAL A 479 11.04 27.33 17.23
C VAL A 479 12.03 27.04 16.11
N ILE A 480 11.55 26.41 15.04
CA ILE A 480 12.22 26.36 13.74
C ILE A 480 11.59 27.41 12.81
N VAL A 481 12.42 28.20 12.15
CA VAL A 481 12.02 29.21 11.17
C VAL A 481 12.71 28.95 9.84
N LEU A 482 11.94 28.64 8.80
CA LEU A 482 12.41 28.57 7.41
C LEU A 482 12.27 29.96 6.76
N GLN A 483 13.37 30.59 6.39
CA GLN A 483 13.33 31.88 5.69
C GLN A 483 12.94 31.74 4.21
N GLU A 484 12.68 32.88 3.56
CA GLU A 484 12.51 32.94 2.11
C GLU A 484 13.83 32.56 1.42
N GLY A 485 13.77 31.54 0.55
CA GLY A 485 14.92 30.93 -0.13
C GLY A 485 15.41 29.62 0.49
N ALA A 486 14.92 29.22 1.68
CA ALA A 486 15.25 27.95 2.32
C ALA A 486 14.45 26.75 1.74
N ASP A 487 14.30 26.73 0.42
CA ASP A 487 13.49 25.74 -0.29
C ASP A 487 14.10 24.34 -0.21
N ASP A 488 13.29 23.30 -0.48
CA ASP A 488 13.72 21.89 -0.49
C ASP A 488 14.24 21.37 0.87
N CYS A 489 13.81 22.01 1.97
CA CYS A 489 14.17 21.58 3.31
C CYS A 489 13.41 20.31 3.73
N VAL A 490 14.12 19.37 4.35
CA VAL A 490 13.57 18.16 4.96
C VAL A 490 13.85 18.19 6.47
N ILE A 491 12.81 18.00 7.28
CA ILE A 491 12.91 17.87 8.74
C ILE A 491 12.35 16.50 9.14
N SER A 492 13.13 15.69 9.84
CA SER A 492 12.71 14.34 10.21
C SER A 492 13.23 13.83 11.55
N GLY A 493 12.50 12.92 12.18
CA GLY A 493 13.00 12.12 13.30
C GLY A 493 13.23 12.92 14.59
N LEU A 494 12.43 13.97 14.84
CA LEU A 494 12.59 14.80 16.04
C LEU A 494 11.27 15.37 16.56
N THR A 495 11.32 15.87 17.78
CA THR A 495 10.27 16.69 18.38
C THR A 495 10.61 18.17 18.25
N VAL A 496 9.70 18.97 17.69
CA VAL A 496 9.74 20.43 17.80
C VAL A 496 8.60 20.87 18.70
N TYR A 497 8.93 21.55 19.80
CA TYR A 497 7.94 21.97 20.79
C TYR A 497 8.09 23.43 21.17
N ASN A 498 7.05 24.22 20.86
CA ASN A 498 6.88 25.53 21.48
C ASN A 498 6.10 25.39 22.80
N ASN A 499 6.80 25.47 23.92
CA ASN A 499 6.25 25.19 25.25
C ASN A 499 5.93 26.46 26.06
N TYR A 500 5.64 27.57 25.37
CA TYR A 500 5.38 28.87 26.00
C TYR A 500 4.20 28.82 26.96
N GLY A 501 3.09 28.18 26.56
CA GLY A 501 1.89 28.03 27.38
C GLY A 501 2.12 27.37 28.74
N THR A 502 2.97 26.34 28.75
CA THR A 502 3.32 25.57 29.95
C THR A 502 4.42 26.24 30.78
N THR A 503 5.30 27.00 30.14
CA THR A 503 6.53 27.50 30.79
C THR A 503 6.46 28.96 31.22
N VAL A 504 5.76 29.81 30.46
CA VAL A 504 5.76 31.26 30.65
C VAL A 504 4.39 31.76 31.09
N GLU A 505 3.36 31.54 30.28
CA GLU A 505 2.01 32.02 30.56
C GLU A 505 1.00 31.10 29.87
N ARG A 506 -0.01 30.63 30.61
CA ARG A 506 -1.06 29.77 30.06
C ARG A 506 -1.97 30.56 29.11
N THR A 507 -1.58 30.61 27.83
CA THR A 507 -2.28 31.32 26.77
C THR A 507 -2.32 30.52 25.47
N THR A 508 -3.30 30.79 24.64
CA THR A 508 -3.41 30.27 23.27
C THR A 508 -3.06 31.34 22.23
N THR A 509 -2.11 32.22 22.54
CA THR A 509 -1.54 33.13 21.53
C THR A 509 -0.75 32.35 20.47
N HIS A 510 -0.33 33.03 19.39
CA HIS A 510 0.49 32.42 18.35
C HIS A 510 1.86 32.01 18.93
N GLN A 511 2.11 30.70 18.92
CA GLN A 511 3.32 30.08 19.45
C GLN A 511 3.72 28.89 18.56
N MET A 512 4.05 29.19 17.30
CA MET A 512 4.34 28.15 16.31
C MET A 512 5.54 27.30 16.73
N ALA A 513 5.49 26.00 16.43
CA ALA A 513 6.63 25.11 16.59
C ALA A 513 7.54 25.23 15.35
N ILE A 514 6.94 25.14 14.17
CA ILE A 514 7.62 25.32 12.88
C ILE A 514 6.88 26.39 12.09
N PHE A 515 7.62 27.42 11.69
CA PHE A 515 7.13 28.48 10.81
C PHE A 515 8.01 28.57 9.57
N GLY A 516 7.44 28.86 8.40
CA GLY A 516 8.23 28.94 7.19
C GLY A 516 7.73 29.88 6.11
N ARG A 517 8.67 30.39 5.32
CA ARG A 517 8.47 31.16 4.07
C ARG A 517 9.05 30.45 2.84
N ALA A 518 9.60 29.25 3.01
CA ALA A 518 10.13 28.41 1.95
C ALA A 518 9.05 27.55 1.29
N THR A 519 9.34 27.02 0.10
CA THR A 519 8.54 26.01 -0.61
C THR A 519 9.27 24.67 -0.68
N ARG A 520 8.58 23.62 -1.12
CA ARG A 520 9.08 22.23 -1.19
C ARG A 520 9.60 21.73 0.17
N THR A 521 8.93 22.11 1.26
CA THR A 521 9.26 21.69 2.63
C THR A 521 8.64 20.33 2.95
N ILE A 522 9.46 19.41 3.45
CA ILE A 522 9.07 18.08 3.91
C ILE A 522 9.24 18.01 5.43
N VAL A 523 8.18 17.61 6.16
CA VAL A 523 8.28 17.32 7.60
C VAL A 523 7.70 15.94 7.83
N ILE A 524 8.51 14.97 8.26
CA ILE A 524 8.08 13.57 8.39
C ILE A 524 8.61 12.91 9.66
N ASN A 525 7.86 11.96 10.22
CA ASN A 525 8.24 11.27 11.45
C ASN A 525 8.63 12.23 12.60
N CYS A 526 7.81 13.26 12.82
CA CYS A 526 8.06 14.29 13.83
C CYS A 526 6.89 14.45 14.80
N ASN A 527 7.21 14.83 16.04
CA ASN A 527 6.25 15.44 16.94
C ASN A 527 6.31 16.95 16.75
N VAL A 528 5.20 17.60 16.42
CA VAL A 528 5.14 19.05 16.20
C VAL A 528 4.10 19.63 17.15
N TRP A 529 4.57 20.21 18.25
CA TRP A 529 3.75 20.58 19.38
C TRP A 529 3.82 22.07 19.68
N ALA A 530 2.68 22.66 20.02
CA ALA A 530 2.58 24.01 20.51
C ALA A 530 1.57 24.05 21.66
N ASP A 531 1.81 24.84 22.71
CA ASP A 531 0.83 25.01 23.79
C ASP A 531 -0.30 26.00 23.43
N GLY A 532 -0.34 26.51 22.19
CA GLY A 532 -1.27 27.56 21.77
C GLY A 532 -1.78 27.33 20.36
N ASN A 533 -1.60 28.32 19.48
CA ASN A 533 -2.05 28.22 18.09
C ASN A 533 -0.89 27.94 17.13
N ASP A 534 -1.25 27.46 15.94
CA ASP A 534 -0.40 27.50 14.75
C ASP A 534 0.83 26.58 14.85
N ALA A 535 0.69 25.34 15.33
CA ALA A 535 1.82 24.45 15.54
C ALA A 535 2.74 24.30 14.30
N LEU A 536 2.17 24.13 13.10
CA LEU A 536 2.89 24.03 11.83
C LEU A 536 2.33 25.02 10.79
N SER A 537 3.09 26.09 10.52
CA SER A 537 2.68 27.23 9.70
C SER A 537 3.64 27.51 8.54
N LEU A 538 3.30 27.04 7.34
CA LEU A 538 4.15 27.23 6.15
C LEU A 538 3.47 28.16 5.13
N TRP A 539 4.03 29.36 4.99
CA TRP A 539 3.44 30.51 4.32
C TRP A 539 4.39 31.12 3.29
N ALA A 540 4.85 30.29 2.35
CA ALA A 540 5.68 30.70 1.22
C ALA A 540 5.14 31.96 0.54
N ARG A 541 6.06 32.83 0.11
CA ARG A 541 5.70 34.11 -0.51
C ARG A 541 4.85 33.88 -1.78
N GLY A 542 3.88 34.76 -2.00
CA GLY A 542 2.91 34.62 -3.11
C GLY A 542 1.89 33.50 -2.94
N GLY A 543 1.98 32.70 -1.87
CA GLY A 543 1.10 31.55 -1.66
C GLY A 543 1.39 30.38 -2.60
N GLU A 544 2.60 30.30 -3.17
CA GLU A 544 3.05 29.24 -4.09
C GLU A 544 3.77 28.09 -3.36
N GLY A 545 3.44 27.90 -2.08
CA GLY A 545 4.05 26.87 -1.26
C GLY A 545 3.63 25.47 -1.67
N MET A 546 4.55 24.52 -1.63
CA MET A 546 4.28 23.09 -1.76
C MET A 546 4.87 22.38 -0.54
N TYR A 547 4.02 21.68 0.23
CA TYR A 547 4.42 21.07 1.50
C TYR A 547 3.98 19.62 1.58
N TYR A 548 4.87 18.75 2.07
CA TYR A 548 4.58 17.34 2.28
C TYR A 548 4.83 16.96 3.74
N HIS A 549 3.83 16.33 4.34
CA HIS A 549 3.85 15.93 5.74
C HIS A 549 3.46 14.47 5.88
N ALA A 550 4.20 13.70 6.68
CA ALA A 550 3.87 12.30 6.91
C ALA A 550 4.21 11.86 8.33
N ASP A 551 3.35 11.03 8.93
CA ASP A 551 3.64 10.38 10.22
C ASP A 551 3.86 11.36 11.36
N LEU A 552 3.18 12.51 11.29
CA LEU A 552 3.29 13.57 12.28
C LEU A 552 2.36 13.34 13.46
N TYR A 553 2.83 13.67 14.66
CA TYR A 553 1.94 13.93 15.79
C TYR A 553 1.85 15.44 16.03
N LEU A 554 0.74 16.03 15.60
CA LEU A 554 0.43 17.44 15.73
C LEU A 554 -0.46 17.65 16.96
N ARG A 555 0.09 18.34 17.97
CA ARG A 555 -0.63 18.68 19.22
C ARG A 555 -0.69 20.19 19.38
N CYS A 556 -1.89 20.72 19.50
CA CYS A 556 -2.13 22.16 19.56
C CYS A 556 -3.48 22.41 20.25
N PRO A 557 -3.52 22.89 21.51
CA PRO A 557 -4.80 23.08 22.23
C PRO A 557 -5.61 24.28 21.70
N GLY A 558 -4.96 25.21 21.01
CA GLY A 558 -5.57 26.40 20.44
C GLY A 558 -6.27 26.17 19.09
N VAL A 559 -5.75 26.77 18.03
CA VAL A 559 -6.36 26.79 16.68
C VAL A 559 -5.31 26.62 15.58
N ASP A 560 -5.75 26.15 14.41
CA ASP A 560 -5.02 26.11 13.14
C ASP A 560 -3.70 25.31 13.22
N PHE A 561 -3.79 24.05 13.66
CA PHE A 561 -2.64 23.22 14.05
C PHE A 561 -1.73 22.94 12.86
N LEU A 562 -2.36 22.72 11.71
CA LEU A 562 -1.75 22.71 10.39
C LEU A 562 -2.38 23.85 9.57
N CYS A 563 -1.60 24.85 9.22
CA CYS A 563 -2.08 26.05 8.52
C CYS A 563 -1.22 26.45 7.30
N PRO A 564 -1.18 25.62 6.24
CA PRO A 564 -0.43 25.89 5.02
C PRO A 564 -1.08 26.94 4.11
N ARG A 565 -0.25 27.68 3.38
CA ARG A 565 -0.66 28.48 2.20
C ARG A 565 -0.07 27.90 0.91
N GLY A 566 -0.92 27.49 -0.03
CA GLY A 566 -0.50 26.85 -1.28
C GLY A 566 -1.05 25.43 -1.45
N TRP A 567 -0.19 24.47 -1.77
CA TRP A 567 -0.50 23.04 -1.86
C TRP A 567 0.11 22.29 -0.69
N CYS A 568 -0.68 21.44 -0.04
CA CYS A 568 -0.20 20.61 1.06
C CYS A 568 -0.76 19.20 0.96
N TYR A 569 0.11 18.20 1.11
CA TYR A 569 -0.28 16.80 1.28
C TYR A 569 0.20 16.32 2.65
N ALA A 570 -0.73 15.86 3.49
CA ALA A 570 -0.43 15.24 4.78
C ALA A 570 -0.96 13.80 4.82
N THR A 571 -0.19 12.83 5.31
CA THR A 571 -0.65 11.45 5.45
C THR A 571 -0.18 10.78 6.72
N ARG A 572 -0.98 9.85 7.26
CA ARG A 572 -0.68 9.12 8.51
C ARG A 572 -0.38 10.05 9.69
N CYS A 573 -1.03 11.21 9.73
CA CYS A 573 -0.86 12.18 10.81
C CYS A 573 -1.89 11.95 11.92
N ARG A 574 -1.51 12.25 13.16
CA ARG A 574 -2.40 12.33 14.32
C ARG A 574 -2.51 13.78 14.76
N PHE A 575 -3.73 14.31 14.73
CA PHE A 575 -4.04 15.67 15.16
C PHE A 575 -4.79 15.62 16.49
N VAL A 576 -4.28 16.32 17.52
CA VAL A 576 -4.92 16.40 18.84
C VAL A 576 -5.10 17.85 19.26
N GLY A 577 -6.37 18.24 19.41
CA GLY A 577 -6.81 19.60 19.77
C GLY A 577 -7.45 19.72 21.15
N ASP A 578 -7.88 20.94 21.51
CA ASP A 578 -8.61 21.21 22.77
C ASP A 578 -9.67 22.32 22.66
N SER A 579 -9.89 23.00 21.52
CA SER A 579 -10.97 24.01 21.48
C SER A 579 -11.48 24.42 20.09
N ARG A 580 -10.66 25.08 19.24
CA ARG A 580 -11.20 25.97 18.21
C ARG A 580 -11.33 25.39 16.80
N ALA A 581 -10.25 24.98 16.15
CA ALA A 581 -10.28 24.42 14.80
C ALA A 581 -8.93 23.76 14.53
N MET A 582 -8.95 22.54 13.99
CA MET A 582 -7.72 21.74 13.89
C MET A 582 -6.91 22.08 12.64
N ILE A 583 -7.58 22.28 11.49
CA ILE A 583 -6.92 22.57 10.22
C ILE A 583 -7.41 23.87 9.60
N TRP A 584 -6.50 24.55 8.92
CA TRP A 584 -6.76 25.76 8.17
C TRP A 584 -6.01 25.75 6.85
N HIS A 585 -6.52 26.46 5.85
CA HIS A 585 -5.89 26.52 4.55
C HIS A 585 -6.12 27.87 3.86
N ASP A 586 -5.10 28.31 3.14
CA ASP A 586 -5.15 29.44 2.20
C ASP A 586 -4.74 28.99 0.81
N GLY A 587 -5.73 28.87 -0.06
CA GLY A 587 -5.57 28.56 -1.47
C GLY A 587 -5.95 29.72 -2.38
N ARG A 588 -5.82 30.97 -1.91
CA ARG A 588 -6.20 32.14 -2.73
C ARG A 588 -5.35 32.24 -4.00
N GLY A 589 -5.93 32.87 -5.02
CA GLY A 589 -5.24 33.20 -6.28
C GLY A 589 -5.13 32.06 -7.29
N ASP A 590 -5.19 30.79 -6.86
CA ASP A 590 -5.19 29.63 -7.78
C ASP A 590 -6.17 28.55 -7.29
N ARG A 591 -7.15 28.22 -8.13
CA ARG A 591 -8.23 27.27 -7.81
C ARG A 591 -7.70 25.87 -7.53
N SER A 592 -6.50 25.53 -8.01
CA SER A 592 -5.87 24.24 -7.82
C SER A 592 -5.17 24.08 -6.47
N LYS A 593 -4.94 25.15 -5.70
CA LYS A 593 -4.38 25.11 -4.33
C LYS A 593 -5.31 24.37 -3.39
N LYS A 594 -4.77 23.43 -2.63
CA LYS A 594 -5.53 22.50 -1.79
C LYS A 594 -4.71 21.93 -0.63
N LEU A 595 -5.39 21.72 0.48
CA LEU A 595 -4.93 20.90 1.60
C LEU A 595 -5.55 19.50 1.47
N VAL A 596 -4.70 18.51 1.29
CA VAL A 596 -5.07 17.10 1.15
C VAL A 596 -4.55 16.34 2.37
N ILE A 597 -5.44 15.64 3.08
CA ILE A 597 -5.07 14.84 4.25
C ILE A 597 -5.58 13.42 4.07
N THR A 598 -4.70 12.43 4.15
CA THR A 598 -5.07 11.02 3.96
C THR A 598 -4.66 10.14 5.14
N ASN A 599 -5.38 9.04 5.37
CA ASN A 599 -5.03 8.01 6.36
C ASN A 599 -4.70 8.58 7.77
N SER A 600 -5.39 9.64 8.18
CA SER A 600 -5.03 10.43 9.38
C SER A 600 -6.13 10.39 10.44
N THR A 601 -5.78 10.71 11.68
CA THR A 601 -6.70 10.70 12.83
C THR A 601 -6.83 12.08 13.45
N PHE A 602 -8.05 12.43 13.84
CA PHE A 602 -8.40 13.69 14.48
C PHE A 602 -9.08 13.40 15.81
N ASP A 603 -8.54 13.95 16.88
CA ASP A 603 -9.09 13.88 18.22
C ASP A 603 -9.02 15.24 18.91
N ALA A 604 -9.86 15.44 19.91
CA ALA A 604 -9.85 16.65 20.71
C ALA A 604 -10.23 16.35 22.16
N LEU A 605 -9.64 17.10 23.09
CA LEU A 605 -9.96 16.99 24.52
C LEU A 605 -11.34 17.57 24.86
N SER A 606 -11.79 18.56 24.08
CA SER A 606 -13.11 19.15 24.17
C SER A 606 -13.75 19.31 22.77
N PRO A 607 -15.08 19.53 22.66
CA PRO A 607 -15.76 19.66 21.38
C PRO A 607 -15.10 20.71 20.47
N THR A 608 -14.47 20.25 19.38
CA THR A 608 -13.64 21.09 18.51
C THR A 608 -14.06 20.93 17.03
N PRO A 609 -14.30 22.03 16.29
CA PRO A 609 -14.45 21.99 14.84
C PRO A 609 -13.27 21.33 14.12
N LEU A 610 -13.55 20.54 13.08
CA LEU A 610 -12.50 19.91 12.27
C LEU A 610 -11.55 20.95 11.68
N GLY A 611 -12.09 22.00 11.07
CA GLY A 611 -11.28 23.02 10.42
C GLY A 611 -12.07 24.25 10.03
N ARG A 612 -11.35 25.27 9.56
CA ARG A 612 -11.95 26.54 9.13
C ARG A 612 -11.16 27.19 7.99
N TYR A 613 -11.75 28.17 7.32
CA TYR A 613 -11.09 29.02 6.33
C TYR A 613 -11.59 30.46 6.39
N HIS A 614 -10.78 31.42 5.96
CA HIS A 614 -11.23 32.80 5.71
C HIS A 614 -10.64 33.41 4.43
N HIS A 615 -9.89 32.59 3.69
CA HIS A 615 -9.48 32.81 2.32
C HIS A 615 -10.07 31.68 1.46
N ASP A 616 -10.10 31.85 0.13
CA ASP A 616 -10.45 30.75 -0.78
C ASP A 616 -9.62 29.51 -0.44
N ALA A 617 -10.28 28.37 -0.22
CA ALA A 617 -9.64 27.15 0.22
C ALA A 617 -10.24 25.92 -0.47
N GLN A 618 -9.50 24.83 -0.49
CA GLN A 618 -9.98 23.51 -0.88
C GLN A 618 -9.41 22.48 0.08
N PHE A 619 -10.27 21.63 0.62
CA PHE A 619 -9.92 20.54 1.52
C PHE A 619 -10.31 19.21 0.88
N VAL A 620 -9.41 18.22 0.94
CA VAL A 620 -9.70 16.85 0.50
C VAL A 620 -9.22 15.90 1.59
N LEU A 621 -10.15 15.17 2.22
CA LEU A 621 -9.84 14.19 3.25
C LEU A 621 -10.19 12.78 2.78
N VAL A 622 -9.25 11.83 2.89
CA VAL A 622 -9.44 10.45 2.43
C VAL A 622 -9.00 9.45 3.49
N ASN A 623 -9.85 8.49 3.84
CA ASN A 623 -9.59 7.48 4.88
C ASN A 623 -9.21 8.12 6.25
N CYS A 624 -9.87 9.20 6.65
CA CYS A 624 -9.60 9.87 7.92
C CYS A 624 -10.59 9.44 9.00
N ARG A 625 -10.12 9.37 10.26
CA ARG A 625 -10.97 9.06 11.42
C ARG A 625 -11.06 10.21 12.39
N LEU A 626 -12.26 10.50 12.83
CA LEU A 626 -12.57 11.58 13.74
C LEU A 626 -13.19 10.96 15.01
N THR A 627 -12.71 11.35 16.19
CA THR A 627 -13.37 10.96 17.44
C THR A 627 -14.67 11.73 17.63
N LYS A 628 -15.47 11.31 18.62
CA LYS A 628 -16.74 11.98 18.97
C LYS A 628 -16.58 13.43 19.42
N ASN A 629 -15.36 13.84 19.78
CA ASN A 629 -15.05 15.19 20.23
C ASN A 629 -14.76 16.15 19.07
N VAL A 630 -14.57 15.64 17.86
CA VAL A 630 -14.66 16.51 16.67
C VAL A 630 -16.13 16.84 16.46
N LEU A 631 -16.47 18.12 16.30
CA LEU A 631 -17.87 18.53 16.14
C LEU A 631 -18.51 17.95 14.88
N ASP A 632 -19.81 17.68 14.96
CA ASP A 632 -20.62 17.23 13.83
C ASP A 632 -20.96 18.40 12.89
N SER A 633 -19.94 19.01 12.30
CA SER A 633 -20.08 20.14 11.40
C SER A 633 -18.97 20.17 10.34
N ASN A 634 -19.31 20.65 9.15
CA ASN A 634 -18.36 20.76 8.06
C ASN A 634 -17.32 21.87 8.33
N ILE A 635 -16.18 21.78 7.64
CA ILE A 635 -15.15 22.83 7.61
C ILE A 635 -15.77 24.12 7.07
N GLY A 636 -15.85 25.16 7.90
CA GLY A 636 -16.62 26.38 7.62
C GLY A 636 -15.81 27.67 7.56
N TYR A 637 -16.48 28.76 7.22
CA TYR A 637 -15.87 30.10 7.29
C TYR A 637 -15.58 30.46 8.75
N ALA A 638 -14.41 31.06 9.01
CA ALA A 638 -13.88 31.21 10.36
C ALA A 638 -14.63 32.24 11.23
N TYR A 639 -15.46 33.09 10.64
CA TYR A 639 -16.14 34.20 11.31
C TYR A 639 -17.62 34.24 10.93
N THR A 640 -18.49 34.52 11.90
CA THR A 640 -19.94 34.66 11.67
C THR A 640 -20.37 36.12 11.57
N ASP A 641 -19.53 37.04 12.06
CA ASP A 641 -19.80 38.47 12.23
C ASP A 641 -19.14 39.34 11.16
N LYS A 642 -18.25 38.78 10.34
CA LYS A 642 -17.50 39.49 9.31
C LYS A 642 -17.00 38.58 8.20
N VAL A 643 -16.74 39.19 7.05
CA VAL A 643 -16.02 38.58 5.92
C VAL A 643 -14.70 39.31 5.80
N LEU A 644 -13.58 38.62 6.09
CA LEU A 644 -12.24 39.21 6.01
C LEU A 644 -11.75 39.32 4.56
N ASP A 645 -12.00 38.29 3.76
CA ASP A 645 -11.66 38.24 2.34
C ASP A 645 -12.79 37.59 1.51
N PRO A 646 -13.00 38.03 0.26
CA PRO A 646 -13.93 37.37 -0.65
C PRO A 646 -13.43 35.95 -0.98
N CYS A 647 -14.36 34.98 -0.94
CA CYS A 647 -14.12 33.58 -1.31
C CYS A 647 -14.99 33.22 -2.53
N PRO A 648 -14.71 33.75 -3.74
CA PRO A 648 -15.52 33.58 -4.94
C PRO A 648 -15.77 32.11 -5.35
N TRP A 649 -14.96 31.16 -4.88
CA TRP A 649 -15.15 29.75 -5.20
C TRP A 649 -16.00 28.97 -4.19
N GLY A 650 -16.45 29.64 -3.13
CA GLY A 650 -17.30 29.06 -2.10
C GLY A 650 -16.63 27.96 -1.29
N GLN A 651 -17.45 27.18 -0.58
CA GLN A 651 -16.98 26.04 0.20
C GLN A 651 -16.57 24.88 -0.71
N ARG A 652 -15.32 24.41 -0.61
CA ARG A 652 -14.78 23.30 -1.41
C ARG A 652 -14.18 22.24 -0.49
N THR A 653 -15.02 21.39 0.06
CA THR A 653 -14.64 20.33 1.01
C THR A 653 -15.04 18.98 0.44
N TYR A 654 -14.07 18.07 0.31
CA TYR A 654 -14.30 16.76 -0.26
C TYR A 654 -13.83 15.63 0.65
N TYR A 655 -14.62 14.57 0.72
CA TYR A 655 -14.43 13.45 1.63
C TYR A 655 -14.54 12.13 0.87
N ALA A 656 -13.72 11.15 1.27
CA ALA A 656 -13.92 9.75 0.93
C ALA A 656 -13.49 8.84 2.07
N ASN A 657 -14.32 7.86 2.42
CA ASN A 657 -14.09 6.90 3.49
C ASN A 657 -13.73 7.55 4.83
N CYS A 658 -14.27 8.73 5.12
CA CYS A 658 -14.05 9.38 6.40
C CYS A 658 -15.12 8.95 7.39
N THR A 659 -14.74 8.71 8.65
CA THR A 659 -15.68 8.25 9.68
C THR A 659 -15.54 9.08 10.94
N ARG A 660 -16.67 9.36 11.59
CA ARG A 660 -16.75 10.02 12.90
C ARG A 660 -17.37 9.09 13.93
N GLU A 661 -16.70 8.90 15.07
CA GLU A 661 -17.28 8.16 16.20
C GLU A 661 -18.55 8.86 16.71
N GLY A 662 -19.61 8.07 16.94
CA GLY A 662 -20.92 8.61 17.32
C GLY A 662 -21.79 9.09 16.15
N GLY A 663 -21.35 8.91 14.90
CA GLY A 663 -22.14 9.24 13.70
C GLY A 663 -21.92 10.67 13.18
N GLN A 664 -22.57 10.98 12.07
CA GLN A 664 -22.46 12.28 11.40
C GLN A 664 -23.77 12.64 10.67
N SER A 665 -24.07 13.94 10.52
CA SER A 665 -25.33 14.46 9.96
C SER A 665 -25.43 14.49 8.42
N GLY A 666 -24.49 13.89 7.71
CA GLY A 666 -24.37 13.85 6.24
C GLY A 666 -23.21 14.73 5.70
N TRP A 667 -22.60 15.57 6.54
CA TRP A 667 -21.54 16.49 6.10
C TRP A 667 -20.22 15.79 5.72
N LEU A 668 -20.00 14.56 6.20
CA LEU A 668 -18.79 13.77 5.98
C LEU A 668 -19.01 12.68 4.91
N ASP A 669 -20.16 12.69 4.22
CA ASP A 669 -20.46 11.74 3.16
C ASP A 669 -19.45 11.79 2.01
N ASP A 670 -19.16 10.63 1.43
CA ASP A 670 -18.32 10.50 0.24
C ASP A 670 -18.86 11.38 -0.90
N ASN A 671 -18.03 12.31 -1.38
CA ASN A 671 -18.44 13.30 -2.38
C ASN A 671 -17.34 13.68 -3.38
N LEU A 672 -16.31 12.83 -3.53
CA LEU A 672 -15.21 13.05 -4.47
C LEU A 672 -15.68 13.17 -5.93
N ASP A 673 -16.84 12.63 -6.28
CA ASP A 673 -17.51 12.80 -7.57
C ASP A 673 -17.86 14.27 -7.87
N LYS A 674 -18.04 15.10 -6.83
CA LYS A 674 -18.27 16.54 -6.93
C LYS A 674 -16.98 17.37 -6.97
N ALA A 675 -15.83 16.75 -6.74
CA ALA A 675 -14.54 17.43 -6.82
C ALA A 675 -14.15 17.67 -8.29
N PRO A 676 -13.39 18.74 -8.60
CA PRO A 676 -12.89 18.98 -9.95
C PRO A 676 -12.16 17.74 -10.51
N GLY A 677 -12.63 17.22 -11.63
CA GLY A 677 -12.09 16.02 -12.28
C GLY A 677 -12.56 14.67 -11.70
N ALA A 678 -13.46 14.67 -10.72
CA ALA A 678 -14.03 13.47 -10.07
C ALA A 678 -12.98 12.37 -9.77
N PRO A 679 -11.86 12.72 -9.09
CA PRO A 679 -10.78 11.78 -8.86
C PRO A 679 -11.27 10.59 -8.01
N ALA A 680 -10.89 9.39 -8.43
CA ALA A 680 -11.05 8.23 -7.56
C ALA A 680 -10.18 8.38 -6.31
N PHE A 681 -10.65 7.89 -5.15
CA PHE A 681 -9.94 8.07 -3.87
C PHE A 681 -8.48 7.59 -3.91
N TYR A 682 -8.19 6.51 -4.67
CA TYR A 682 -6.83 5.96 -4.81
C TYR A 682 -5.93 6.78 -5.73
N GLY A 683 -6.48 7.74 -6.47
CA GLY A 683 -5.75 8.72 -7.28
C GLY A 683 -5.35 9.98 -6.51
N ILE A 684 -5.78 10.12 -5.26
CA ILE A 684 -5.43 11.25 -4.38
C ILE A 684 -4.02 11.03 -3.78
N THR A 685 -3.00 11.26 -4.59
CA THR A 685 -1.58 11.13 -4.23
C THR A 685 -0.92 12.48 -4.00
N ALA A 686 0.28 12.49 -3.42
CA ALA A 686 1.12 13.68 -3.34
C ALA A 686 1.33 14.32 -4.73
N GLN A 687 1.69 13.52 -5.72
CA GLN A 687 1.89 14.00 -7.10
C GLN A 687 0.62 14.63 -7.70
N TRP A 688 -0.57 14.06 -7.44
CA TRP A 688 -1.84 14.67 -7.85
C TRP A 688 -2.07 16.01 -7.13
N THR A 689 -1.79 16.07 -5.83
CA THR A 689 -1.92 17.29 -5.03
C THR A 689 -1.13 18.44 -5.62
N PHE A 690 0.11 18.18 -6.03
CA PHE A 690 1.00 19.19 -6.61
C PHE A 690 0.84 19.38 -8.13
N GLY A 691 -0.09 18.66 -8.77
CA GLY A 691 -0.31 18.72 -10.21
C GLY A 691 0.90 18.25 -11.02
N GLY A 692 1.66 17.29 -10.50
CA GLY A 692 2.88 16.77 -11.13
C GLY A 692 4.11 17.66 -11.02
N ARG A 693 4.01 18.85 -10.41
CA ARG A 693 5.13 19.83 -10.30
C ARG A 693 6.19 19.45 -9.28
N TRP A 694 5.88 18.56 -8.34
CA TRP A 694 6.79 18.11 -7.29
C TRP A 694 6.47 16.67 -6.87
N ASP A 695 7.52 15.87 -6.68
CA ASP A 695 7.47 14.50 -6.18
C ASP A 695 8.27 14.41 -4.87
N PRO A 696 7.66 14.76 -3.72
CA PRO A 696 8.33 14.68 -2.43
C PRO A 696 8.64 13.24 -2.00
N GLU A 697 7.86 12.26 -2.46
CA GLU A 697 8.04 10.87 -2.07
C GLU A 697 9.28 10.27 -2.74
N ARG A 698 9.59 10.66 -3.98
CA ARG A 698 10.89 10.36 -4.61
C ARG A 698 12.03 10.92 -3.79
N ARG A 699 11.92 12.18 -3.35
CA ARG A 699 12.95 12.83 -2.55
C ARG A 699 13.18 12.12 -1.21
N ILE A 700 12.13 11.64 -0.56
CA ILE A 700 12.24 10.85 0.66
C ILE A 700 12.94 9.52 0.40
N ARG A 701 12.59 8.82 -0.70
CA ARG A 701 13.27 7.57 -1.10
C ARG A 701 14.76 7.77 -1.38
N GLU A 702 15.15 8.89 -1.99
CA GLU A 702 16.55 9.24 -2.24
C GLU A 702 17.36 9.53 -0.97
N LEU A 703 16.69 9.86 0.14
CA LEU A 703 17.28 10.16 1.44
C LEU A 703 17.02 9.06 2.48
N TRP A 704 16.47 7.91 2.06
CA TRP A 704 15.96 6.89 2.98
C TRP A 704 17.05 6.30 3.90
N ASP A 705 18.29 6.31 3.45
CA ASP A 705 19.48 5.89 4.20
C ASP A 705 19.81 6.79 5.40
N VAL A 706 19.41 8.07 5.35
CA VAL A 706 19.70 9.06 6.40
C VAL A 706 18.48 9.45 7.21
N LEU A 707 17.26 9.21 6.72
CA LEU A 707 16.05 9.55 7.44
C LEU A 707 15.78 8.51 8.53
N ALA A 708 15.93 8.91 9.79
CA ALA A 708 15.69 8.10 10.99
C ALA A 708 14.20 7.72 11.15
N TYR A 709 13.72 6.82 10.31
CA TYR A 709 12.31 6.56 10.14
C TYR A 709 11.89 5.29 10.90
N SER A 710 11.75 5.42 12.22
CA SER A 710 11.02 4.45 13.03
C SER A 710 9.69 5.07 13.46
N ILE A 711 8.56 4.50 13.02
CA ILE A 711 7.25 4.92 13.50
C ILE A 711 6.94 4.05 14.73
N TYR A 712 6.81 4.68 15.89
CA TYR A 712 6.25 4.07 17.10
C TYR A 712 5.05 4.87 17.59
#